data_AF-A0A0S6UWU0-F1
#
_entry.id   AF-A0A0S6UWU0-F1
#
_cell.length_a   1.000
_cell.length_b   1.000
_cell.length_c   1.000
_cell.angle_alpha   90.00
_cell.angle_beta   90.00
_cell.angle_gamma   90.00
#
_symmetry.space_group_name_H-M   'P 1'
#
loop_
_entity.id
_entity.type
_entity.pdbx_description
1 polymer ?
#
loop_
_entity_poly.entity_id
_entity_poly.type
_entity_poly.pdbx_seq_one_letter_code
_entity_poly.pdbx_strand_id
1 'polypeptide(L)'
;MVSTYFSYNYISHHLKQSLTRVEQQPDVSREAAYYKANIGKVKTVDDLMKDYRLYHFAMKAYGLEDMAYAKAFMRKVLESDLSDANSFVNKLVDKRYREFAAAFSFNGGATPVAQSEDQTDEMIGLYTATKKSQVDALAADTNYYSAQIGNITSADQLLNNDRLRNYVYSAFGIDQSKWPPDTIGQVLRSDPSDPNSYVNTAFASQLTGLNAQLAQAKSDVSAANAKIADYTAQLSQPGADVNQLKVQILVEKYHLESYTKSISSLNDQIATIGDFVDLAGAFEFAPDGSLPPGVPAQTAANVTLTAKRFDDSKSAVYAAASPLNEAFAIRQFRTALLTVDSLDAFVSKPDVYNFALGAVGFDPKNVSQATIKAVLESDLSDPKSYVYTLKDNRYVQLARAFNFDAKGNLTTPLVAQDAAEVLEITKDYVISAVKSASTASPQQQAAVRAQATKDATDYREAIAGIDSVSDLLANRPMVDFILLAKGLDPRKVSTEFLEKIFASDLNDPKSFANTQSDSRFADIVASFNFDSKGNVARLSMMGPQKRDQFRETQANYLQQSLEQQQGDMNQGVRLALYFQRKAGEITSAYDILADKALSEVFRTTFNLPDSMAAMPIDQQAKFVDRFMKIKDLSDPAKVEKLLGRFSAMYDVKNSQSTGQAQSPLLDLFRGSSSGISQSTFLAIAKLRAH
;
A
#
# COMPACT_ATOMS: atom_id res chain seq x y z
N MET A 1 -48.44 6.20 27.58
CA MET A 1 -47.10 6.02 27.00
C MET A 1 -47.11 6.62 25.60
N VAL A 2 -46.05 7.33 25.20
CA VAL A 2 -45.87 7.78 23.82
C VAL A 2 -45.57 6.55 22.97
N SER A 3 -46.20 6.43 21.80
CA SER A 3 -46.05 5.24 20.95
C SER A 3 -44.62 5.11 20.42
N THR A 4 -44.17 3.87 20.18
CA THR A 4 -42.87 3.57 19.57
C THR A 4 -42.70 4.33 18.26
N TYR A 5 -43.77 4.37 17.45
CA TYR A 5 -43.78 5.10 16.19
C TYR A 5 -43.45 6.58 16.35
N PHE A 6 -44.10 7.28 17.28
CA PHE A 6 -43.88 8.70 17.47
C PHE A 6 -42.47 8.99 18.00
N SER A 7 -42.04 8.24 19.02
CA SER A 7 -40.72 8.41 19.63
C SER A 7 -39.59 8.16 18.63
N TYR A 8 -39.65 7.06 17.87
CA TYR A 8 -38.64 6.76 16.84
C TYR A 8 -38.60 7.84 15.75
N ASN A 9 -39.75 8.22 15.19
CA ASN A 9 -39.77 9.22 14.12
C ASN A 9 -39.22 10.58 14.58
N TYR A 10 -39.60 11.03 15.79
CA TYR A 10 -39.08 12.26 16.36
C TYR A 10 -37.55 12.20 16.49
N ILE A 11 -37.00 11.10 17.02
CA ILE A 11 -35.55 10.96 17.21
C ILE A 11 -34.83 10.85 15.88
N SER A 12 -35.34 10.07 14.91
CA SER A 12 -34.76 9.92 13.58
C SER A 12 -34.65 11.26 12.85
N HIS A 13 -35.74 12.04 12.82
CA HIS A 13 -35.76 13.36 12.16
C HIS A 13 -34.88 14.40 12.89
N HIS A 14 -34.67 14.23 14.19
CA HIS A 14 -33.88 15.13 15.04
C HIS A 14 -32.63 14.45 15.61
N LEU A 15 -32.01 13.53 14.88
CA LEU A 15 -30.95 12.67 15.42
C LEU A 15 -29.74 13.49 15.89
N LYS A 16 -29.27 14.45 15.08
CA LYS A 16 -28.15 15.34 15.43
C LYS A 16 -28.43 16.13 16.73
N GLN A 17 -29.64 16.67 16.87
CA GLN A 17 -30.06 17.40 18.07
C GLN A 17 -30.23 16.47 19.28
N SER A 18 -30.66 15.23 19.07
CA SER A 18 -30.81 14.22 20.11
C SER A 18 -29.44 13.77 20.63
N LEU A 19 -28.49 13.49 19.73
CA LEU A 19 -27.10 13.18 20.08
C LEU A 19 -26.41 14.36 20.78
N THR A 20 -26.63 15.60 20.31
CA THR A 20 -26.10 16.81 20.98
C THR A 20 -26.64 16.94 22.41
N ARG A 21 -27.93 16.67 22.61
CA ARG A 21 -28.53 16.67 23.95
C ARG A 21 -27.94 15.59 24.84
N VAL A 22 -27.69 14.39 24.31
CA VAL A 22 -27.03 13.29 25.04
C VAL A 22 -25.59 13.67 25.39
N GLU A 23 -24.83 14.21 24.44
CA GLU A 23 -23.45 14.66 24.64
C GLU A 23 -23.33 15.73 25.74
N GLN A 24 -24.30 16.65 25.83
CA GLN A 24 -24.34 17.70 26.85
C GLN A 24 -24.75 17.22 28.25
N GLN A 25 -25.19 15.96 28.41
CA GLN A 25 -25.52 15.44 29.72
C GLN A 25 -24.25 15.36 30.59
N PRO A 26 -24.32 15.74 31.89
CA PRO A 26 -23.13 15.83 32.74
C PRO A 26 -22.30 14.53 32.79
N ASP A 27 -22.96 13.37 32.88
CA ASP A 27 -22.25 12.09 32.95
C ASP A 27 -21.61 11.71 31.61
N VAL A 28 -22.34 11.86 30.50
CA VAL A 28 -21.85 11.56 29.14
C VAL A 28 -20.66 12.46 28.79
N SER A 29 -20.81 13.78 29.00
CA SER A 29 -19.76 14.77 28.73
C SER A 29 -18.52 14.51 29.57
N ARG A 30 -18.68 14.17 30.86
CA ARG A 30 -17.57 13.88 31.77
C ARG A 30 -16.80 12.62 31.37
N GLU A 31 -17.49 11.55 30.95
CA GLU A 31 -16.82 10.34 30.50
C GLU A 31 -16.14 10.54 29.13
N ALA A 32 -16.78 11.23 28.19
CA ALA A 32 -16.16 11.56 26.90
C ALA A 32 -14.91 12.45 27.06
N ALA A 33 -14.98 13.47 27.92
CA ALA A 33 -13.84 14.33 28.24
C ALA A 33 -12.70 13.54 28.91
N TYR A 34 -13.02 12.63 29.83
CA TYR A 34 -12.01 11.77 30.47
C TYR A 34 -11.35 10.84 29.45
N TYR A 35 -12.14 10.23 28.57
CA TYR A 35 -11.63 9.36 27.51
C TYR A 35 -10.66 10.12 26.60
N LYS A 36 -11.10 11.28 26.05
CA LYS A 36 -10.28 12.16 25.20
C LYS A 36 -8.96 12.58 25.86
N ALA A 37 -8.98 12.89 27.16
CA ALA A 37 -7.80 13.36 27.88
C ALA A 37 -6.80 12.25 28.27
N ASN A 38 -7.22 10.98 28.29
CA ASN A 38 -6.42 9.90 28.90
C ASN A 38 -6.15 8.72 27.97
N ILE A 39 -6.97 8.45 26.95
CA ILE A 39 -6.74 7.30 26.06
C ILE A 39 -5.38 7.38 25.35
N GLY A 40 -4.92 8.59 25.01
CA GLY A 40 -3.59 8.84 24.43
C GLY A 40 -2.39 8.34 25.26
N LYS A 41 -2.59 8.18 26.57
CA LYS A 41 -1.55 7.76 27.53
C LYS A 41 -1.44 6.24 27.64
N VAL A 42 -2.47 5.50 27.22
CA VAL A 42 -2.54 4.03 27.29
C VAL A 42 -1.58 3.43 26.25
N LYS A 43 -0.74 2.48 26.66
CA LYS A 43 0.24 1.82 25.77
C LYS A 43 0.05 0.31 25.65
N THR A 44 -0.55 -0.32 26.65
CA THR A 44 -0.73 -1.78 26.69
C THR A 44 -2.18 -2.17 26.97
N VAL A 45 -2.53 -3.43 26.68
CA VAL A 45 -3.83 -4.03 27.04
C VAL A 45 -4.07 -3.87 28.54
N ASP A 46 -3.03 -4.05 29.35
CA ASP A 46 -3.08 -3.88 30.80
C ASP A 46 -3.42 -2.45 31.21
N ASP A 47 -2.83 -1.45 30.56
CA ASP A 47 -3.13 -0.03 30.84
C ASP A 47 -4.60 0.29 30.59
N LEU A 48 -5.19 -0.19 29.47
CA LEU A 48 -6.60 0.02 29.19
C LEU A 48 -7.46 -0.66 30.24
N MET A 49 -7.21 -1.94 30.51
CA MET A 49 -8.05 -2.77 31.39
C MET A 49 -7.97 -2.39 32.88
N LYS A 50 -6.87 -1.73 33.27
CA LYS A 50 -6.65 -1.21 34.63
C LYS A 50 -7.41 0.09 34.87
N ASP A 51 -7.55 0.96 33.86
CA ASP A 51 -8.39 2.15 33.97
C ASP A 51 -9.86 1.79 33.73
N TYR A 52 -10.61 1.67 34.82
CA TYR A 52 -12.03 1.32 34.80
C TYR A 52 -12.86 2.23 33.88
N ARG A 53 -12.59 3.56 33.88
CA ARG A 53 -13.39 4.52 33.11
C ARG A 53 -13.11 4.39 31.62
N LEU A 54 -11.84 4.27 31.23
CA LEU A 54 -11.48 4.07 29.82
C LEU A 54 -12.04 2.74 29.28
N TYR A 55 -11.87 1.66 30.04
CA TYR A 55 -12.34 0.34 29.63
C TYR A 55 -13.87 0.28 29.54
N HIS A 56 -14.61 0.80 30.52
CA HIS A 56 -16.08 0.82 30.44
C HIS A 56 -16.60 1.72 29.32
N PHE A 57 -15.97 2.87 29.09
CA PHE A 57 -16.33 3.75 27.97
C PHE A 57 -16.19 3.01 26.64
N ALA A 58 -15.05 2.35 26.43
CA ALA A 58 -14.79 1.56 25.23
C ALA A 58 -15.79 0.40 25.09
N MET A 59 -16.01 -0.39 26.15
CA MET A 59 -16.95 -1.51 26.12
C MET A 59 -18.36 -1.04 25.78
N LYS A 60 -18.80 0.09 26.34
CA LYS A 60 -20.09 0.70 26.02
C LYS A 60 -20.17 1.13 24.56
N ALA A 61 -19.15 1.82 24.03
CA ALA A 61 -19.15 2.26 22.63
C ALA A 61 -19.44 1.09 21.67
N TYR A 62 -18.84 -0.07 21.90
CA TYR A 62 -19.03 -1.26 21.05
C TYR A 62 -20.20 -2.16 21.49
N GLY A 63 -21.08 -1.68 22.39
CA GLY A 63 -22.26 -2.42 22.84
C GLY A 63 -21.95 -3.66 23.69
N LEU A 64 -20.75 -3.73 24.26
CA LEU A 64 -20.24 -4.83 25.09
C LEU A 64 -20.33 -4.50 26.60
N GLU A 65 -21.11 -3.50 27.00
CA GLU A 65 -21.21 -3.04 28.41
C GLU A 65 -21.52 -4.18 29.38
N ASP A 66 -22.46 -5.06 29.04
CA ASP A 66 -22.83 -6.24 29.84
C ASP A 66 -21.69 -7.25 30.01
N MET A 67 -20.69 -7.22 29.12
CA MET A 67 -19.53 -8.10 29.12
C MET A 67 -18.28 -7.45 29.72
N ALA A 68 -18.39 -6.22 30.25
CA ALA A 68 -17.27 -5.52 30.85
C ALA A 68 -16.65 -6.30 32.03
N TYR A 69 -17.44 -7.10 32.76
CA TYR A 69 -16.91 -7.93 33.85
C TYR A 69 -15.95 -9.04 33.36
N ALA A 70 -16.06 -9.48 32.10
CA ALA A 70 -15.34 -10.62 31.54
C ALA A 70 -13.91 -10.25 31.10
N LYS A 71 -13.13 -9.62 32.00
CA LYS A 71 -11.79 -9.08 31.71
C LYS A 71 -10.84 -10.09 31.05
N ALA A 72 -10.77 -11.33 31.54
CA ALA A 72 -9.88 -12.34 30.96
C ALA A 72 -10.27 -12.73 29.53
N PHE A 73 -11.56 -12.72 29.20
CA PHE A 73 -12.05 -12.96 27.85
C PHE A 73 -11.68 -11.78 26.93
N MET A 74 -11.94 -10.55 27.38
CA MET A 74 -11.62 -9.34 26.61
C MET A 74 -10.12 -9.15 26.39
N ARG A 75 -9.28 -9.58 27.33
CA ARG A 75 -7.83 -9.65 27.12
C ARG A 75 -7.49 -10.51 25.90
N LYS A 76 -8.01 -11.73 25.82
CA LYS A 76 -7.77 -12.62 24.66
C LYS A 76 -8.30 -12.04 23.35
N VAL A 77 -9.41 -11.30 23.40
CA VAL A 77 -9.95 -10.57 22.23
C VAL A 77 -8.93 -9.51 21.76
N LEU A 78 -8.43 -8.67 22.67
CA LEU A 78 -7.48 -7.60 22.35
C LEU A 78 -6.07 -8.09 21.97
N GLU A 79 -5.67 -9.27 22.45
CA GLU A 79 -4.38 -9.90 22.13
C GLU A 79 -4.43 -10.75 20.84
N SER A 80 -5.59 -10.89 20.20
CA SER A 80 -5.74 -11.70 18.99
C SER A 80 -5.20 -11.01 17.73
N ASP A 81 -4.52 -11.77 16.87
CA ASP A 81 -4.15 -11.32 15.53
C ASP A 81 -5.37 -11.33 14.59
N LEU A 82 -5.78 -10.16 14.10
CA LEU A 82 -6.93 -10.01 13.21
C LEU A 82 -6.70 -10.54 11.80
N SER A 83 -5.43 -10.74 11.40
CA SER A 83 -5.03 -11.26 10.10
C SER A 83 -5.01 -12.79 10.04
N ASP A 84 -4.79 -13.47 11.18
CA ASP A 84 -4.87 -14.92 11.27
C ASP A 84 -6.34 -15.38 11.32
N ALA A 85 -6.81 -16.05 10.27
CA ALA A 85 -8.15 -16.62 10.19
C ALA A 85 -8.48 -17.59 11.35
N ASN A 86 -7.47 -18.16 12.01
CA ASN A 86 -7.63 -19.09 13.13
C ASN A 86 -7.52 -18.42 14.52
N SER A 87 -7.34 -17.10 14.58
CA SER A 87 -7.23 -16.38 15.84
C SER A 87 -8.50 -16.47 16.69
N PHE A 88 -8.37 -16.25 18.00
CA PHE A 88 -9.47 -16.42 18.94
C PHE A 88 -10.67 -15.53 18.57
N VAL A 89 -10.43 -14.26 18.25
CA VAL A 89 -11.48 -13.31 17.88
C VAL A 89 -12.16 -13.65 16.55
N ASN A 90 -11.41 -14.18 15.56
CA ASN A 90 -11.96 -14.57 14.26
C ASN A 90 -12.84 -15.83 14.32
N LYS A 91 -12.76 -16.59 15.43
CA LYS A 91 -13.62 -17.75 15.71
C LYS A 91 -14.91 -17.39 16.46
N LEU A 92 -15.06 -16.15 16.92
CA LEU A 92 -16.26 -15.72 17.64
C LEU A 92 -17.42 -15.46 16.66
N VAL A 93 -18.63 -15.86 17.06
CA VAL A 93 -19.85 -15.61 16.28
C VAL A 93 -20.27 -14.15 16.35
N ASP A 94 -20.11 -13.52 17.51
CA ASP A 94 -20.47 -12.12 17.73
C ASP A 94 -19.37 -11.19 17.19
N LYS A 95 -19.68 -10.51 16.09
CA LYS A 95 -18.77 -9.62 15.35
C LYS A 95 -18.29 -8.43 16.20
N ARG A 96 -19.03 -8.03 17.23
CA ARG A 96 -18.70 -6.86 18.07
C ARG A 96 -17.37 -7.02 18.79
N TYR A 97 -16.95 -8.24 19.13
CA TYR A 97 -15.63 -8.48 19.71
C TYR A 97 -14.50 -8.21 18.71
N ARG A 98 -14.73 -8.54 17.43
CA ARG A 98 -13.78 -8.25 16.37
C ARG A 98 -13.72 -6.76 16.05
N GLU A 99 -14.87 -6.08 16.03
CA GLU A 99 -14.98 -4.62 15.90
C GLU A 99 -14.21 -3.94 17.05
N PHE A 100 -14.43 -4.38 18.30
CA PHE A 100 -13.71 -3.89 19.47
C PHE A 100 -12.19 -4.12 19.35
N ALA A 101 -11.75 -5.32 18.99
CA ALA A 101 -10.31 -5.59 18.80
C ALA A 101 -9.69 -4.72 17.69
N ALA A 102 -10.40 -4.50 16.58
CA ALA A 102 -9.93 -3.66 15.49
C ALA A 102 -9.74 -2.19 15.91
N ALA A 103 -10.60 -1.68 16.78
CA ALA A 103 -10.56 -0.32 17.29
C ALA A 103 -9.42 -0.04 18.28
N PHE A 104 -8.78 -1.07 18.83
CA PHE A 104 -7.75 -0.96 19.86
C PHE A 104 -6.52 -1.80 19.52
N SER A 105 -5.54 -1.15 18.90
CA SER A 105 -4.28 -1.77 18.50
C SER A 105 -3.19 -1.54 19.54
N PHE A 106 -3.05 -2.49 20.48
CA PHE A 106 -2.06 -2.44 21.58
C PHE A 106 -0.64 -2.87 21.21
N ASN A 107 -0.49 -3.58 20.10
CA ASN A 107 0.83 -3.83 19.50
C ASN A 107 1.36 -2.59 18.75
N GLY A 108 0.76 -1.42 18.98
CA GLY A 108 0.91 -0.22 18.17
C GLY A 108 0.22 -0.43 16.82
N GLY A 109 -0.93 0.18 16.60
CA GLY A 109 -1.53 0.26 15.25
C GLY A 109 -0.66 1.00 14.23
N ALA A 110 0.47 1.55 14.68
CA ALA A 110 1.63 1.90 13.89
C ALA A 110 2.89 1.32 14.57
N THR A 111 3.03 0.00 14.60
CA THR A 111 4.30 -0.64 14.98
C THR A 111 5.37 0.03 14.14
N PRO A 112 6.42 0.62 14.76
CA PRO A 112 7.53 1.13 14.00
C PRO A 112 8.06 0.00 13.11
N VAL A 113 7.97 0.19 11.80
CA VAL A 113 8.37 -0.77 10.76
C VAL A 113 9.22 -0.04 9.74
N ALA A 114 10.22 -0.70 9.17
CA ALA A 114 11.08 -0.07 8.18
C ALA A 114 10.29 0.50 6.99
N GLN A 115 9.25 -0.20 6.54
CA GLN A 115 8.26 0.28 5.58
C GLN A 115 6.86 -0.27 5.94
N SER A 116 5.80 0.48 5.64
CA SER A 116 4.44 -0.07 5.59
C SER A 116 4.25 -0.96 4.37
N GLU A 117 3.10 -1.66 4.30
CA GLU A 117 2.73 -2.42 3.10
C GLU A 117 2.66 -1.52 1.85
N ASP A 118 2.02 -0.35 1.96
CA ASP A 118 1.89 0.60 0.85
C ASP A 118 3.25 1.13 0.39
N GLN A 119 4.14 1.50 1.33
CA GLN A 119 5.50 1.93 1.01
C GLN A 119 6.34 0.80 0.37
N THR A 120 6.10 -0.45 0.76
CA THR A 120 6.75 -1.63 0.17
C THR A 120 6.28 -1.84 -1.27
N ASP A 121 4.97 -1.73 -1.50
CA ASP A 121 4.38 -1.88 -2.83
C ASP A 121 4.80 -0.73 -3.77
N GLU A 122 4.88 0.51 -3.28
CA GLU A 122 5.44 1.66 -4.01
C GLU A 122 6.90 1.41 -4.41
N MET A 123 7.73 0.95 -3.46
CA MET A 123 9.14 0.65 -3.72
C MET A 123 9.33 -0.45 -4.78
N ILE A 124 8.47 -1.47 -4.77
CA ILE A 124 8.44 -2.53 -5.78
C ILE A 124 8.01 -1.98 -7.15
N GLY A 125 7.00 -1.10 -7.18
CA GLY A 125 6.56 -0.41 -8.39
C GLY A 125 7.68 0.44 -9.00
N LEU A 126 8.39 1.22 -8.17
CA LEU A 126 9.56 1.99 -8.58
C LEU A 126 10.68 1.09 -9.11
N TYR A 127 10.93 -0.05 -8.46
CA TYR A 127 11.93 -1.01 -8.93
C TYR A 127 11.64 -1.53 -10.33
N THR A 128 10.43 -2.05 -10.56
CA THR A 128 10.03 -2.58 -11.88
C THR A 128 10.01 -1.49 -12.94
N ALA A 129 9.48 -0.30 -12.62
CA ALA A 129 9.48 0.84 -13.52
C ALA A 129 10.90 1.29 -13.90
N THR A 130 11.83 1.35 -12.94
CA THR A 130 13.22 1.71 -13.18
C THR A 130 13.93 0.66 -14.04
N LYS A 131 13.70 -0.64 -13.81
CA LYS A 131 14.27 -1.71 -14.66
C LYS A 131 13.75 -1.64 -16.09
N LYS A 132 12.44 -1.42 -16.26
CA LYS A 132 11.85 -1.20 -17.57
C LYS A 132 12.42 0.04 -18.26
N SER A 133 12.54 1.16 -17.55
CA SER A 133 13.13 2.40 -18.07
C SER A 133 14.57 2.18 -18.57
N GLN A 134 15.37 1.38 -17.85
CA GLN A 134 16.72 1.05 -18.28
C GLN A 134 16.72 0.28 -19.61
N VAL A 135 15.83 -0.72 -19.76
CA VAL A 135 15.69 -1.48 -21.01
C VAL A 135 15.18 -0.59 -22.15
N ASP A 136 14.18 0.25 -21.89
CA ASP A 136 13.62 1.17 -22.90
C ASP A 136 14.68 2.19 -23.36
N ALA A 137 15.56 2.64 -22.47
CA ALA A 137 16.68 3.52 -22.82
C ALA A 137 17.69 2.84 -23.76
N LEU A 138 18.00 1.55 -23.54
CA LEU A 138 18.86 0.78 -24.45
C LEU A 138 18.25 0.66 -25.85
N ALA A 139 16.95 0.35 -25.93
CA ALA A 139 16.24 0.32 -27.20
C ALA A 139 16.25 1.69 -27.91
N ALA A 140 16.13 2.78 -27.15
CA ALA A 140 16.22 4.13 -27.68
C ALA A 140 17.61 4.46 -28.24
N ASP A 141 18.68 3.96 -27.61
CA ASP A 141 20.06 4.11 -28.11
C ASP A 141 20.29 3.33 -29.41
N THR A 142 19.81 2.09 -29.50
CA THR A 142 19.85 1.27 -30.73
C THR A 142 19.08 1.93 -31.88
N ASN A 143 17.91 2.48 -31.60
CA ASN A 143 17.09 3.20 -32.58
C ASN A 143 17.79 4.48 -33.06
N TYR A 144 18.37 5.25 -32.13
CA TYR A 144 19.13 6.45 -32.47
C TYR A 144 20.34 6.12 -33.36
N TYR A 145 21.11 5.09 -32.97
CA TYR A 145 22.26 4.63 -33.74
C TYR A 145 21.86 4.27 -35.18
N SER A 146 20.85 3.40 -35.32
CA SER A 146 20.38 2.93 -36.63
C SER A 146 19.87 4.06 -37.53
N ALA A 147 19.26 5.10 -36.95
CA ALA A 147 18.74 6.24 -37.69
C ALA A 147 19.82 7.26 -38.09
N GLN A 148 20.88 7.40 -37.29
CA GLN A 148 21.88 8.47 -37.47
C GLN A 148 23.17 8.00 -38.14
N ILE A 149 23.52 6.71 -38.04
CA ILE A 149 24.80 6.21 -38.55
C ILE A 149 24.96 6.41 -40.07
N GLY A 150 23.86 6.37 -40.83
CA GLY A 150 23.86 6.65 -42.26
C GLY A 150 24.15 8.12 -42.64
N ASN A 151 24.06 9.05 -41.68
CA ASN A 151 24.35 10.48 -41.90
C ASN A 151 25.80 10.85 -41.54
N ILE A 152 26.59 9.89 -41.06
CA ILE A 152 27.99 10.11 -40.69
C ILE A 152 28.86 10.04 -41.96
N THR A 153 29.72 11.04 -42.14
CA THR A 153 30.57 11.22 -43.32
C THR A 153 32.06 11.09 -43.02
N SER A 154 32.44 11.06 -41.73
CA SER A 154 33.81 10.88 -41.30
C SER A 154 33.93 10.22 -39.92
N ALA A 155 35.10 9.62 -39.65
CA ALA A 155 35.43 9.04 -38.35
C ALA A 155 35.37 10.08 -37.23
N ASP A 156 35.81 11.31 -37.49
CA ASP A 156 35.75 12.40 -36.50
C ASP A 156 34.31 12.82 -36.20
N GLN A 157 33.42 12.83 -37.19
CA GLN A 157 32.01 13.11 -36.97
C GLN A 157 31.35 12.05 -36.08
N LEU A 158 31.74 10.78 -36.23
CA LEU A 158 31.29 9.69 -35.36
C LEU A 158 31.75 9.91 -33.92
N LEU A 159 33.05 10.16 -33.72
CA LEU A 159 33.65 10.31 -32.40
C LEU A 159 33.22 11.59 -31.68
N ASN A 160 32.90 12.66 -32.42
CA ASN A 160 32.40 13.91 -31.83
C ASN A 160 30.91 13.85 -31.45
N ASN A 161 30.17 12.82 -31.87
CA ASN A 161 28.81 12.58 -31.40
C ASN A 161 28.85 11.66 -30.17
N ASP A 162 28.65 12.23 -28.98
CA ASP A 162 28.72 11.47 -27.71
C ASP A 162 27.85 10.22 -27.70
N ARG A 163 26.62 10.30 -28.24
CA ARG A 163 25.67 9.18 -28.21
C ARG A 163 26.09 8.06 -29.15
N LEU A 164 26.53 8.38 -30.36
CA LEU A 164 27.05 7.38 -31.30
C LEU A 164 28.38 6.78 -30.81
N ARG A 165 29.31 7.61 -30.33
CA ARG A 165 30.58 7.16 -29.78
C ARG A 165 30.36 6.20 -28.61
N ASN A 166 29.50 6.55 -27.65
CA ASN A 166 29.23 5.71 -26.48
C ASN A 166 28.55 4.39 -26.87
N TYR A 167 27.69 4.41 -27.89
CA TYR A 167 27.08 3.20 -28.45
C TYR A 167 28.12 2.26 -29.05
N VAL A 168 28.99 2.79 -29.93
CA VAL A 168 30.09 2.03 -30.55
C VAL A 168 31.03 1.51 -29.47
N TYR A 169 31.41 2.34 -28.50
CA TYR A 169 32.31 1.91 -27.42
C TYR A 169 31.69 0.80 -26.59
N SER A 170 30.39 0.87 -26.30
CA SER A 170 29.68 -0.22 -25.62
C SER A 170 29.67 -1.50 -26.47
N ALA A 171 29.37 -1.40 -27.77
CA ALA A 171 29.32 -2.55 -28.68
C ALA A 171 30.67 -3.26 -28.82
N PHE A 172 31.77 -2.51 -28.83
CA PHE A 172 33.12 -3.06 -29.01
C PHE A 172 33.93 -3.13 -27.70
N GLY A 173 33.27 -3.09 -26.53
CA GLY A 173 33.96 -3.26 -25.23
C GLY A 173 35.02 -2.20 -24.91
N ILE A 174 34.93 -1.02 -25.51
CA ILE A 174 35.95 0.04 -25.39
C ILE A 174 35.72 0.84 -24.12
N ASP A 175 36.67 0.74 -23.20
CA ASP A 175 36.72 1.54 -21.99
C ASP A 175 37.28 2.94 -22.30
N GLN A 176 36.39 3.94 -22.35
CA GLN A 176 36.75 5.34 -22.62
C GLN A 176 37.77 5.90 -21.61
N SER A 177 37.84 5.36 -20.38
CA SER A 177 38.80 5.82 -19.38
C SER A 177 40.23 5.34 -19.67
N LYS A 178 40.38 4.30 -20.48
CA LYS A 178 41.68 3.70 -20.83
C LYS A 178 42.18 4.10 -22.21
N TRP A 179 41.26 4.44 -23.13
CA TRP A 179 41.59 4.64 -24.54
C TRP A 179 41.25 6.06 -25.01
N PRO A 180 42.26 6.87 -25.35
CA PRO A 180 42.04 8.21 -25.89
C PRO A 180 41.25 8.18 -27.21
N PRO A 181 40.39 9.19 -27.48
CA PRO A 181 39.64 9.29 -28.73
C PRO A 181 40.53 9.22 -29.98
N ASP A 182 41.73 9.81 -29.92
CA ASP A 182 42.69 9.80 -31.04
C ASP A 182 43.13 8.38 -31.42
N THR A 183 43.40 7.53 -30.43
CA THR A 183 43.77 6.12 -30.65
C THR A 183 42.63 5.38 -31.34
N ILE A 184 41.40 5.57 -30.87
CA ILE A 184 40.22 4.93 -31.48
C ILE A 184 39.95 5.50 -32.88
N GLY A 185 40.24 6.79 -33.10
CA GLY A 185 40.20 7.41 -34.43
C GLY A 185 41.19 6.77 -35.40
N GLN A 186 42.40 6.41 -34.97
CA GLN A 186 43.35 5.68 -35.81
C GLN A 186 42.88 4.24 -36.11
N VAL A 187 42.23 3.57 -35.15
CA VAL A 187 41.61 2.26 -35.37
C VAL A 187 40.47 2.34 -36.39
N LEU A 188 39.56 3.32 -36.26
CA LEU A 188 38.46 3.53 -37.20
C LEU A 188 38.90 3.86 -38.62
N ARG A 189 40.08 4.45 -38.79
CA ARG A 189 40.70 4.78 -40.09
C ARG A 189 41.54 3.64 -40.68
N SER A 190 41.59 2.48 -40.02
CA SER A 190 42.42 1.35 -40.44
C SER A 190 41.61 0.35 -41.27
N ASP A 191 42.22 -0.13 -42.36
CA ASP A 191 41.75 -1.32 -43.06
C ASP A 191 42.39 -2.57 -42.42
N PRO A 192 41.61 -3.46 -41.77
CA PRO A 192 42.17 -4.67 -41.15
C PRO A 192 42.74 -5.66 -42.18
N SER A 193 42.40 -5.54 -43.47
CA SER A 193 42.96 -6.37 -44.55
C SER A 193 44.33 -5.90 -45.04
N ASP A 194 44.70 -4.63 -44.79
CA ASP A 194 46.04 -4.09 -45.09
C ASP A 194 47.01 -4.42 -43.94
N PRO A 195 48.05 -5.24 -44.17
CA PRO A 195 49.04 -5.56 -43.13
C PRO A 195 49.78 -4.34 -42.54
N ASN A 196 49.80 -3.21 -43.25
CA ASN A 196 50.47 -1.99 -42.82
C ASN A 196 49.55 -0.99 -42.11
N SER A 197 48.25 -1.28 -41.98
CA SER A 197 47.32 -0.40 -41.29
C SER A 197 47.69 -0.23 -39.81
N TYR A 198 47.21 0.87 -39.21
CA TYR A 198 47.52 1.17 -37.81
C TYR A 198 47.02 0.04 -36.89
N VAL A 199 45.82 -0.49 -37.09
CA VAL A 199 45.30 -1.59 -36.27
C VAL A 199 46.19 -2.84 -36.33
N ASN A 200 46.74 -3.17 -37.50
CA ASN A 200 47.59 -4.34 -37.67
C ASN A 200 49.00 -4.13 -37.09
N THR A 201 49.59 -2.96 -37.34
CA THR A 201 50.95 -2.65 -36.89
C THR A 201 51.02 -2.35 -35.40
N ALA A 202 50.06 -1.59 -34.85
CA ALA A 202 50.04 -1.18 -33.45
C ALA A 202 49.46 -2.24 -32.51
N PHE A 203 48.46 -3.02 -32.95
CA PHE A 203 47.74 -3.96 -32.08
C PHE A 203 47.84 -5.42 -32.53
N ALA A 204 47.38 -5.75 -33.74
CA ALA A 204 47.28 -7.16 -34.17
C ALA A 204 48.64 -7.88 -34.18
N SER A 205 49.73 -7.16 -34.47
CA SER A 205 51.12 -7.64 -34.40
C SER A 205 51.51 -8.20 -33.02
N GLN A 206 50.85 -7.74 -31.94
CA GLN A 206 51.10 -8.18 -30.58
C GLN A 206 50.47 -9.55 -30.25
N LEU A 207 49.45 -9.97 -31.03
CA LEU A 207 48.67 -11.19 -30.74
C LEU A 207 49.53 -12.45 -30.70
N THR A 208 50.54 -12.57 -31.56
CA THR A 208 51.43 -13.74 -31.55
C THR A 208 52.19 -13.85 -30.23
N GLY A 209 52.74 -12.73 -29.74
CA GLY A 209 53.46 -12.68 -28.46
C GLY A 209 52.53 -12.96 -27.27
N LEU A 210 51.36 -12.33 -27.25
CA LEU A 210 50.36 -12.54 -26.20
C LEU A 210 49.84 -13.98 -26.15
N ASN A 211 49.58 -14.59 -27.30
CA ASN A 211 49.16 -16.00 -27.37
C ASN A 211 50.27 -16.95 -26.89
N ALA A 212 51.54 -16.67 -27.19
CA ALA A 212 52.66 -17.43 -26.67
C ALA A 212 52.77 -17.30 -25.15
N GLN A 213 52.63 -16.08 -24.60
CA GLN A 213 52.60 -15.85 -23.16
C GLN A 213 51.41 -16.55 -22.48
N LEU A 214 50.24 -16.54 -23.11
CA LEU A 214 49.05 -17.23 -22.61
C LEU A 214 49.25 -18.75 -22.58
N ALA A 215 49.84 -19.32 -23.64
CA ALA A 215 50.18 -20.74 -23.69
C ALA A 215 51.19 -21.11 -22.59
N GLN A 216 52.20 -20.27 -22.36
CA GLN A 216 53.16 -20.46 -21.28
C GLN A 216 52.49 -20.41 -19.91
N ALA A 217 51.68 -19.39 -19.63
CA ALA A 217 50.98 -19.27 -18.35
C ALA A 217 50.05 -20.46 -18.07
N LYS A 218 49.37 -20.99 -19.10
CA LYS A 218 48.58 -22.24 -19.00
C LYS A 218 49.43 -23.47 -18.70
N SER A 219 50.64 -23.53 -19.27
CA SER A 219 51.62 -24.57 -18.96
C SER A 219 52.09 -24.47 -17.51
N ASP A 220 52.39 -23.26 -17.03
CA ASP A 220 52.84 -23.00 -15.66
C ASP A 220 51.77 -23.38 -14.62
N VAL A 221 50.48 -23.12 -14.89
CA VAL A 221 49.36 -23.61 -14.06
C VAL A 221 49.35 -25.13 -14.00
N SER A 222 49.52 -25.81 -15.13
CA SER A 222 49.56 -27.28 -15.18
C SER A 222 50.75 -27.83 -14.37
N ALA A 223 51.92 -27.22 -14.49
CA ALA A 223 53.12 -27.61 -13.76
C ALA A 223 52.99 -27.37 -12.24
N ALA A 224 52.46 -26.22 -11.82
CA ALA A 224 52.20 -25.92 -10.41
C ALA A 224 51.21 -26.91 -9.80
N ASN A 225 50.12 -27.24 -10.51
CA ASN A 225 49.17 -28.26 -10.08
C ASN A 225 49.81 -29.65 -9.93
N ALA A 226 50.67 -30.05 -10.88
CA ALA A 226 51.39 -31.32 -10.80
C ALA A 226 52.32 -31.38 -9.58
N LYS A 227 53.05 -30.30 -9.27
CA LYS A 227 53.88 -30.20 -8.07
C LYS A 227 53.07 -30.22 -6.78
N ILE A 228 51.94 -29.51 -6.73
CA ILE A 228 51.03 -29.56 -5.59
C ILE A 228 50.55 -30.99 -5.34
N ALA A 229 50.15 -31.71 -6.41
CA ALA A 229 49.73 -33.10 -6.30
C ALA A 229 50.87 -34.01 -5.81
N ASP A 230 52.08 -33.84 -6.34
CA ASP A 230 53.27 -34.59 -5.93
C ASP A 230 53.62 -34.35 -4.45
N TYR A 231 53.74 -33.09 -4.02
CA TYR A 231 54.00 -32.75 -2.62
C TYR A 231 52.89 -33.24 -1.68
N THR A 232 51.64 -33.21 -2.14
CA THR A 232 50.50 -33.74 -1.37
C THR A 232 50.58 -35.27 -1.24
N ALA A 233 51.00 -35.99 -2.28
CA ALA A 233 51.21 -37.43 -2.21
C ALA A 233 52.37 -37.78 -1.26
N GLN A 234 53.45 -36.99 -1.27
CA GLN A 234 54.60 -37.17 -0.37
C GLN A 234 54.24 -36.97 1.11
N LEU A 235 53.28 -36.08 1.44
CA LEU A 235 52.81 -35.89 2.82
C LEU A 235 52.25 -37.16 3.47
N SER A 236 51.83 -38.13 2.68
CA SER A 236 51.25 -39.40 3.16
C SER A 236 52.29 -40.50 3.36
N GLN A 237 53.57 -40.24 3.05
CA GLN A 237 54.65 -41.22 3.15
C GLN A 237 55.27 -41.23 4.56
N PRO A 238 55.62 -42.42 5.10
CA PRO A 238 56.32 -42.52 6.38
C PRO A 238 57.68 -41.80 6.35
N GLY A 239 57.93 -40.91 7.32
CA GLY A 239 59.20 -40.15 7.43
C GLY A 239 59.27 -38.85 6.62
N ALA A 240 58.18 -38.39 6.02
CA ALA A 240 58.15 -37.14 5.27
C ALA A 240 58.36 -35.88 6.14
N ASP A 241 59.09 -34.89 5.62
CA ASP A 241 59.21 -33.57 6.25
C ASP A 241 57.94 -32.74 6.01
N VAL A 242 57.00 -32.88 6.93
CA VAL A 242 55.66 -32.27 6.85
C VAL A 242 55.73 -30.74 6.80
N ASN A 243 56.69 -30.11 7.49
CA ASN A 243 56.76 -28.65 7.55
C ASN A 243 57.29 -28.09 6.22
N GLN A 244 58.34 -28.69 5.67
CA GLN A 244 58.87 -28.30 4.37
C GLN A 244 57.84 -28.49 3.25
N LEU A 245 57.17 -29.65 3.19
CA LEU A 245 56.17 -29.95 2.16
C LEU A 245 54.96 -29.00 2.23
N LYS A 246 54.49 -28.64 3.43
CA LYS A 246 53.42 -27.64 3.59
C LYS A 246 53.81 -26.26 3.05
N VAL A 247 55.05 -25.83 3.28
CA VAL A 247 55.56 -24.56 2.74
C VAL A 247 55.63 -24.61 1.21
N GLN A 248 56.14 -25.70 0.64
CA GLN A 248 56.22 -25.89 -0.81
C GLN A 248 54.82 -25.88 -1.47
N ILE A 249 53.83 -26.54 -0.86
CA ILE A 249 52.44 -26.50 -1.33
C ILE A 249 51.88 -25.06 -1.28
N LEU A 250 52.15 -24.31 -0.21
CA LEU A 250 51.68 -22.92 -0.09
C LEU A 250 52.31 -22.02 -1.16
N VAL A 251 53.60 -22.19 -1.43
CA VAL A 251 54.32 -21.46 -2.49
C VAL A 251 53.70 -21.76 -3.86
N GLU A 252 53.47 -23.03 -4.19
CA GLU A 252 52.88 -23.39 -5.49
C GLU A 252 51.41 -22.94 -5.60
N LYS A 253 50.65 -22.87 -4.51
CA LYS A 253 49.32 -22.26 -4.49
C LYS A 253 49.36 -20.75 -4.79
N TYR A 254 50.33 -20.05 -4.20
CA TYR A 254 50.53 -18.62 -4.49
C TYR A 254 50.93 -18.40 -5.96
N HIS A 255 51.82 -19.23 -6.51
CA HIS A 255 52.13 -19.21 -7.94
C HIS A 255 50.88 -19.45 -8.79
N LEU A 256 50.04 -20.43 -8.43
CA LEU A 256 48.80 -20.72 -9.15
C LEU A 256 47.88 -19.50 -9.19
N GLU A 257 47.66 -18.81 -8.07
CA GLU A 257 46.88 -17.57 -8.03
C GLU A 257 47.47 -16.49 -8.95
N SER A 258 48.81 -16.33 -8.95
CA SER A 258 49.49 -15.39 -9.83
C SER A 258 49.32 -15.74 -11.31
N TYR A 259 49.53 -17.01 -11.68
CA TYR A 259 49.39 -17.46 -13.07
C TYR A 259 47.95 -17.37 -13.55
N THR A 260 46.95 -17.68 -12.71
CA THR A 260 45.53 -17.49 -13.05
C THR A 260 45.21 -16.01 -13.31
N LYS A 261 45.75 -15.08 -12.51
CA LYS A 261 45.62 -13.64 -12.77
C LYS A 261 46.28 -13.23 -14.09
N SER A 262 47.48 -13.74 -14.37
CA SER A 262 48.17 -13.49 -15.65
C SER A 262 47.35 -14.01 -16.84
N ILE A 263 46.78 -15.21 -16.75
CA ILE A 263 45.90 -15.76 -17.80
C ILE A 263 44.68 -14.85 -18.03
N SER A 264 44.02 -14.38 -16.96
CA SER A 264 42.89 -13.45 -17.09
C SER A 264 43.32 -12.17 -17.80
N SER A 265 44.39 -11.53 -17.34
CA SER A 265 44.91 -10.29 -17.93
C SER A 265 45.32 -10.46 -19.40
N LEU A 266 45.93 -11.59 -19.77
CA LEU A 266 46.33 -11.88 -21.15
C LEU A 266 45.11 -12.10 -22.04
N ASN A 267 44.10 -12.84 -21.55
CA ASN A 267 42.85 -13.01 -22.28
C ASN A 267 42.14 -11.66 -22.50
N ASP A 268 42.10 -10.79 -21.49
CA ASP A 268 41.49 -9.46 -21.59
C ASP A 268 42.22 -8.58 -22.64
N GLN A 269 43.56 -8.63 -22.67
CA GLN A 269 44.37 -7.92 -23.67
C GLN A 269 44.12 -8.46 -25.08
N ILE A 270 44.11 -9.78 -25.25
CA ILE A 270 43.85 -10.43 -26.54
C ILE A 270 42.43 -10.07 -27.03
N ALA A 271 41.43 -10.12 -26.15
CA ALA A 271 40.06 -9.74 -26.48
C ALA A 271 39.96 -8.27 -26.89
N THR A 272 40.59 -7.36 -26.14
CA THR A 272 40.61 -5.92 -26.46
C THR A 272 41.22 -5.66 -27.84
N ILE A 273 42.32 -6.35 -28.19
CA ILE A 273 42.92 -6.23 -29.52
C ILE A 273 41.97 -6.78 -30.59
N GLY A 274 41.31 -7.91 -30.32
CA GLY A 274 40.27 -8.46 -31.19
C GLY A 274 39.15 -7.46 -31.45
N ASP A 275 38.66 -6.78 -30.40
CA ASP A 275 37.63 -5.76 -30.51
C ASP A 275 38.08 -4.53 -31.33
N PHE A 276 39.36 -4.16 -31.29
CA PHE A 276 39.90 -3.11 -32.16
C PHE A 276 39.96 -3.53 -33.62
N VAL A 277 40.36 -4.78 -33.90
CA VAL A 277 40.33 -5.32 -35.27
C VAL A 277 38.89 -5.39 -35.79
N ASP A 278 37.96 -5.85 -34.96
CA ASP A 278 36.54 -5.91 -35.29
C ASP A 278 35.96 -4.50 -35.49
N LEU A 279 36.36 -3.51 -34.69
CA LEU A 279 35.95 -2.12 -34.85
C LEU A 279 36.45 -1.55 -36.18
N ALA A 280 37.72 -1.76 -36.52
CA ALA A 280 38.30 -1.31 -37.78
C ALA A 280 37.55 -1.92 -38.98
N GLY A 281 37.20 -3.21 -38.92
CA GLY A 281 36.44 -3.88 -39.97
C GLY A 281 34.93 -3.55 -40.00
N ALA A 282 34.41 -2.85 -39.01
CA ALA A 282 32.98 -2.53 -38.92
C ALA A 282 32.60 -1.26 -39.71
N PHE A 283 33.56 -0.44 -40.12
CA PHE A 283 33.32 0.87 -40.73
C PHE A 283 34.07 1.04 -42.06
N GLU A 284 33.51 1.86 -42.96
CA GLU A 284 34.00 2.05 -44.33
C GLU A 284 34.89 3.31 -44.49
N PHE A 285 35.49 3.81 -43.41
CA PHE A 285 36.31 5.03 -43.45
C PHE A 285 37.66 4.78 -44.13
N ALA A 286 38.07 5.73 -44.98
CA ALA A 286 39.39 5.74 -45.57
C ALA A 286 40.48 6.13 -44.54
N PRO A 287 41.78 5.94 -44.86
CA PRO A 287 42.88 6.32 -43.95
C PRO A 287 42.91 7.79 -43.53
N ASP A 288 42.34 8.69 -44.34
CA ASP A 288 42.18 10.11 -43.99
C ASP A 288 40.94 10.38 -43.11
N GLY A 289 40.12 9.37 -42.83
CA GLY A 289 38.89 9.43 -42.04
C GLY A 289 37.65 9.84 -42.82
N SER A 290 37.74 10.07 -44.12
CA SER A 290 36.58 10.36 -44.98
C SER A 290 35.88 9.09 -45.48
N LEU A 291 34.68 9.23 -46.06
CA LEU A 291 34.01 8.15 -46.78
C LEU A 291 34.15 8.30 -48.30
N PRO A 292 34.31 7.20 -49.05
CA PRO A 292 34.18 7.24 -50.50
C PRO A 292 32.79 7.76 -50.94
N PRO A 293 32.67 8.45 -52.09
CA PRO A 293 31.40 8.98 -52.56
C PRO A 293 30.31 7.91 -52.68
N GLY A 294 29.16 8.14 -52.01
CA GLY A 294 28.01 7.23 -52.05
C GLY A 294 28.13 5.99 -51.16
N VAL A 295 29.21 5.85 -50.39
CA VAL A 295 29.39 4.74 -49.43
C VAL A 295 28.93 5.20 -48.05
N PRO A 296 28.01 4.46 -47.38
CA PRO A 296 27.62 4.76 -46.01
C PRO A 296 28.73 4.39 -45.02
N ALA A 297 28.72 5.00 -43.83
CA ALA A 297 29.72 4.73 -42.79
C ALA A 297 29.83 3.24 -42.38
N GLN A 298 28.73 2.48 -42.51
CA GLN A 298 28.69 1.04 -42.31
C GLN A 298 27.81 0.37 -43.36
N THR A 299 28.12 -0.87 -43.71
CA THR A 299 27.18 -1.75 -44.43
C THR A 299 25.98 -2.12 -43.56
N ALA A 300 24.85 -2.49 -44.18
CA ALA A 300 23.67 -2.95 -43.45
C ALA A 300 23.95 -4.18 -42.54
N ALA A 301 24.87 -5.05 -42.97
CA ALA A 301 25.33 -6.19 -42.17
C ALA A 301 26.11 -5.74 -40.93
N ASN A 302 27.02 -4.77 -41.09
CA ASN A 302 27.81 -4.22 -39.98
C ASN A 302 26.95 -3.41 -39.00
N VAL A 303 25.92 -2.69 -39.46
CA VAL A 303 24.93 -2.07 -38.55
C VAL A 303 24.24 -3.12 -37.69
N THR A 304 23.79 -4.22 -38.31
CA THR A 304 23.13 -5.33 -37.59
C THR A 304 24.09 -6.00 -36.59
N LEU A 305 25.35 -6.24 -36.99
CA LEU A 305 26.37 -6.83 -36.12
C LEU A 305 26.71 -5.91 -34.95
N THR A 306 26.84 -4.60 -35.20
CA THR A 306 27.12 -3.60 -34.15
C THR A 306 25.96 -3.54 -33.16
N ALA A 307 24.71 -3.60 -33.63
CA ALA A 307 23.54 -3.65 -32.76
C ALA A 307 23.50 -4.92 -31.91
N LYS A 308 23.78 -6.08 -32.50
CA LYS A 308 23.87 -7.34 -31.75
C LYS A 308 24.95 -7.27 -30.67
N ARG A 309 26.14 -6.77 -31.02
CA ARG A 309 27.25 -6.60 -30.07
C ARG A 309 26.88 -5.65 -28.93
N PHE A 310 26.18 -4.56 -29.24
CA PHE A 310 25.63 -3.67 -28.22
C PHE A 310 24.68 -4.42 -27.28
N ASP A 311 23.71 -5.18 -27.80
CA ASP A 311 22.79 -5.96 -26.98
C ASP A 311 23.48 -7.01 -26.11
N ASP A 312 24.46 -7.74 -26.69
CA ASP A 312 25.28 -8.71 -25.97
C ASP A 312 26.04 -8.03 -24.81
N SER A 313 26.58 -6.83 -25.04
CA SER A 313 27.25 -6.00 -24.01
C SER A 313 26.32 -5.57 -22.87
N LYS A 314 25.00 -5.54 -23.10
CA LYS A 314 23.97 -5.15 -22.13
C LYS A 314 23.16 -6.32 -21.57
N SER A 315 23.57 -7.56 -21.87
CA SER A 315 22.90 -8.80 -21.41
C SER A 315 22.55 -8.81 -19.92
N ALA A 316 23.43 -8.28 -19.05
CA ALA A 316 23.16 -8.17 -17.61
C ALA A 316 21.97 -7.25 -17.27
N VAL A 317 21.79 -6.15 -18.02
CA VAL A 317 20.67 -5.22 -17.83
C VAL A 317 19.37 -5.89 -18.25
N TYR A 318 19.35 -6.56 -19.41
CA TYR A 318 18.19 -7.33 -19.87
C TYR A 318 17.84 -8.47 -18.91
N ALA A 319 18.85 -9.20 -18.41
CA ALA A 319 18.64 -10.25 -17.42
C ALA A 319 18.03 -9.67 -16.14
N ALA A 320 18.55 -8.55 -15.62
CA ALA A 320 18.06 -7.93 -14.39
C ALA A 320 16.60 -7.43 -14.50
N ALA A 321 16.15 -7.07 -15.70
CA ALA A 321 14.76 -6.67 -15.99
C ALA A 321 13.85 -7.84 -16.40
N SER A 322 14.35 -9.08 -16.37
CA SER A 322 13.52 -10.24 -16.68
C SER A 322 12.50 -10.51 -15.56
N PRO A 323 11.27 -10.96 -15.87
CA PRO A 323 10.26 -11.23 -14.85
C PRO A 323 10.71 -12.20 -13.75
N LEU A 324 11.58 -13.16 -14.09
CA LEU A 324 12.13 -14.11 -13.12
C LEU A 324 13.06 -13.44 -12.12
N ASN A 325 13.95 -12.55 -12.57
CA ASN A 325 14.87 -11.83 -11.69
C ASN A 325 14.14 -10.76 -10.88
N GLU A 326 13.14 -10.09 -11.44
CA GLU A 326 12.28 -9.17 -10.70
C GLU A 326 11.55 -9.89 -9.56
N ALA A 327 10.88 -11.01 -9.85
CA ALA A 327 10.18 -11.79 -8.83
C ALA A 327 11.13 -12.29 -7.73
N PHE A 328 12.34 -12.72 -8.10
CA PHE A 328 13.37 -13.14 -7.15
C PHE A 328 13.83 -11.97 -6.26
N ALA A 329 14.16 -10.82 -6.84
CA ALA A 329 14.59 -9.63 -6.12
C ALA A 329 13.50 -9.12 -5.16
N ILE A 330 12.24 -9.08 -5.60
CA ILE A 330 11.10 -8.68 -4.76
C ILE A 330 10.95 -9.63 -3.57
N ARG A 331 11.08 -10.94 -3.78
CA ARG A 331 10.98 -11.93 -2.71
C ARG A 331 12.10 -11.76 -1.67
N GLN A 332 13.35 -11.57 -2.14
CA GLN A 332 14.48 -11.33 -1.25
C GLN A 332 14.30 -10.03 -0.46
N PHE A 333 13.90 -8.95 -1.13
CA PHE A 333 13.61 -7.67 -0.52
C PHE A 333 12.57 -7.79 0.60
N ARG A 334 11.39 -8.35 0.30
CA ARG A 334 10.32 -8.56 1.29
C ARG A 334 10.80 -9.38 2.49
N THR A 335 11.58 -10.44 2.25
CA THR A 335 12.07 -11.32 3.32
C THR A 335 13.10 -10.60 4.20
N ALA A 336 14.05 -9.89 3.60
CA ALA A 336 15.11 -9.20 4.32
C ALA A 336 14.56 -7.99 5.09
N LEU A 337 13.57 -7.29 4.54
CA LEU A 337 12.94 -6.11 5.14
C LEU A 337 12.33 -6.38 6.53
N LEU A 338 11.76 -7.58 6.74
CA LEU A 338 11.19 -7.99 8.04
C LEU A 338 12.18 -7.98 9.21
N THR A 339 13.48 -7.94 8.90
CA THR A 339 14.56 -7.97 9.89
C THR A 339 15.27 -6.62 10.04
N VAL A 340 14.72 -5.56 9.45
CA VAL A 340 15.25 -4.19 9.56
C VAL A 340 14.58 -3.50 10.75
N ASP A 341 15.34 -3.31 11.82
CA ASP A 341 14.89 -2.69 13.07
C ASP A 341 15.53 -1.31 13.33
N SER A 342 16.43 -0.88 12.45
CA SER A 342 17.23 0.34 12.57
C SER A 342 17.82 0.75 11.23
N LEU A 343 18.22 2.02 11.12
CA LEU A 343 18.92 2.54 9.94
C LEU A 343 20.27 1.84 9.71
N ASP A 344 20.95 1.44 10.79
CA ASP A 344 22.17 0.65 10.70
C ASP A 344 21.90 -0.74 10.13
N ALA A 345 20.84 -1.42 10.57
CA ALA A 345 20.42 -2.70 10.00
C ALA A 345 20.01 -2.58 8.52
N PHE A 346 19.41 -1.46 8.12
CA PHE A 346 19.08 -1.17 6.71
C PHE A 346 20.34 -1.10 5.85
N VAL A 347 21.32 -0.26 6.20
CA VAL A 347 22.52 -0.09 5.38
C VAL A 347 23.43 -1.31 5.37
N SER A 348 23.34 -2.17 6.39
CA SER A 348 24.13 -3.40 6.49
C SER A 348 23.55 -4.59 5.70
N LYS A 349 22.33 -4.47 5.16
CA LYS A 349 21.62 -5.55 4.44
C LYS A 349 21.60 -5.25 2.94
N PRO A 350 22.46 -5.88 2.12
CA PRO A 350 22.53 -5.64 0.68
C PRO A 350 21.19 -5.86 -0.04
N ASP A 351 20.42 -6.87 0.35
CA ASP A 351 19.13 -7.20 -0.27
C ASP A 351 18.07 -6.11 -0.08
N VAL A 352 18.21 -5.28 0.97
CA VAL A 352 17.31 -4.13 1.22
C VAL A 352 17.93 -2.86 0.65
N TYR A 353 19.19 -2.59 0.99
CA TYR A 353 19.90 -1.37 0.59
C TYR A 353 20.03 -1.24 -0.94
N ASN A 354 20.49 -2.28 -1.62
CA ASN A 354 20.68 -2.23 -3.07
C ASN A 354 19.35 -2.22 -3.83
N PHE A 355 18.34 -2.93 -3.32
CA PHE A 355 17.01 -2.92 -3.91
C PHE A 355 16.39 -1.52 -3.82
N ALA A 356 16.40 -0.91 -2.64
CA ALA A 356 15.86 0.43 -2.41
C ALA A 356 16.56 1.50 -3.26
N LEU A 357 17.89 1.48 -3.30
CA LEU A 357 18.66 2.40 -4.15
C LEU A 357 18.38 2.17 -5.64
N GLY A 358 18.39 0.91 -6.06
CA GLY A 358 18.11 0.55 -7.45
C GLY A 358 16.69 0.95 -7.88
N ALA A 359 15.72 0.90 -6.96
CA ALA A 359 14.34 1.27 -7.23
C ALA A 359 14.16 2.76 -7.50
N VAL A 360 14.83 3.62 -6.73
CA VAL A 360 14.84 5.07 -6.96
C VAL A 360 15.87 5.50 -8.03
N GLY A 361 16.58 4.56 -8.66
CA GLY A 361 17.51 4.82 -9.75
C GLY A 361 18.93 5.28 -9.32
N PHE A 362 19.37 4.92 -8.11
CA PHE A 362 20.76 5.06 -7.70
C PHE A 362 21.58 3.79 -7.96
N ASP A 363 22.84 3.96 -8.32
CA ASP A 363 23.85 2.90 -8.25
C ASP A 363 24.49 2.95 -6.85
N PRO A 364 24.39 1.87 -6.04
CA PRO A 364 25.01 1.81 -4.72
C PRO A 364 26.51 2.07 -4.70
N LYS A 365 27.22 1.93 -5.83
CA LYS A 365 28.66 2.22 -5.95
C LYS A 365 28.95 3.72 -6.05
N ASN A 366 27.97 4.51 -6.50
CA ASN A 366 28.14 5.92 -6.80
C ASN A 366 27.60 6.84 -5.70
N VAL A 367 27.00 6.27 -4.65
CA VAL A 367 26.43 7.04 -3.53
C VAL A 367 26.97 6.51 -2.21
N SER A 368 27.46 7.41 -1.35
CA SER A 368 28.03 7.03 -0.06
C SER A 368 26.95 6.60 0.94
N GLN A 369 27.22 5.58 1.75
CA GLN A 369 26.30 5.18 2.82
C GLN A 369 26.02 6.31 3.81
N ALA A 370 26.98 7.18 4.08
CA ALA A 370 26.80 8.34 4.97
C ALA A 370 25.77 9.33 4.40
N THR A 371 25.79 9.56 3.08
CA THR A 371 24.78 10.37 2.39
C THR A 371 23.40 9.74 2.54
N ILE A 372 23.28 8.42 2.33
CA ILE A 372 21.99 7.72 2.47
C ILE A 372 21.47 7.77 3.90
N LYS A 373 22.33 7.60 4.91
CA LYS A 373 21.92 7.73 6.32
C LYS A 373 21.35 9.12 6.60
N ALA A 374 22.07 10.18 6.23
CA ALA A 374 21.62 11.55 6.45
C ALA A 374 20.31 11.88 5.70
N VAL A 375 20.09 11.27 4.53
CA VAL A 375 18.82 11.36 3.80
C VAL A 375 17.70 10.67 4.58
N LEU A 376 17.91 9.45 5.08
CA LEU A 376 16.90 8.70 5.81
C LEU A 376 16.61 9.24 7.22
N GLU A 377 17.54 9.98 7.82
CA GLU A 377 17.34 10.71 9.09
C GLU A 377 16.64 12.07 8.90
N SER A 378 16.45 12.52 7.66
CA SER A 378 15.86 13.83 7.36
C SER A 378 14.38 13.90 7.73
N ASP A 379 13.97 14.98 8.39
CA ASP A 379 12.56 15.31 8.61
C ASP A 379 11.94 15.89 7.33
N LEU A 380 11.03 15.14 6.69
CA LEU A 380 10.34 15.58 5.47
C LEU A 380 9.30 16.69 5.73
N SER A 381 8.96 16.98 6.98
CA SER A 381 8.09 18.11 7.32
C SER A 381 8.84 19.44 7.45
N ASP A 382 10.17 19.40 7.54
CA ASP A 382 11.05 20.58 7.57
C ASP A 382 11.68 20.83 6.19
N PRO A 383 11.27 21.89 5.45
CA PRO A 383 11.87 22.24 4.16
C PRO A 383 13.38 22.54 4.22
N LYS A 384 13.95 22.74 5.41
CA LYS A 384 15.39 22.97 5.62
C LYS A 384 16.18 21.69 5.88
N SER A 385 15.52 20.55 5.93
CA SER A 385 16.13 19.25 6.20
C SER A 385 17.15 18.87 5.11
N TYR A 386 18.12 18.03 5.49
CA TYR A 386 19.29 17.70 4.66
C TYR A 386 18.89 17.18 3.26
N VAL A 387 17.88 16.32 3.18
CA VAL A 387 17.38 15.76 1.92
C VAL A 387 17.04 16.83 0.88
N TYR A 388 16.47 17.97 1.28
CA TYR A 388 16.09 19.05 0.35
C TYR A 388 17.29 19.87 -0.13
N THR A 389 18.42 19.84 0.59
CA THR A 389 19.65 20.51 0.19
C THR A 389 20.31 19.86 -1.03
N LEU A 390 20.04 18.57 -1.26
CA LEU A 390 20.60 17.78 -2.36
C LEU A 390 19.95 18.11 -3.72
N LYS A 391 18.76 18.71 -3.73
CA LYS A 391 18.01 19.10 -4.94
C LYS A 391 17.79 17.95 -5.94
N ASP A 392 17.73 16.71 -5.46
CA ASP A 392 17.47 15.52 -6.26
C ASP A 392 16.31 14.75 -5.63
N ASN A 393 15.20 14.66 -6.37
CA ASN A 393 13.94 14.08 -5.90
C ASN A 393 14.06 12.59 -5.55
N ARG A 394 15.06 11.87 -6.10
CA ARG A 394 15.29 10.45 -5.78
C ARG A 394 15.65 10.25 -4.31
N TYR A 395 16.34 11.20 -3.69
CA TYR A 395 16.61 11.15 -2.25
C TYR A 395 15.35 11.39 -1.41
N VAL A 396 14.46 12.27 -1.86
CA VAL A 396 13.17 12.51 -1.21
C VAL A 396 12.29 11.26 -1.29
N GLN A 397 12.22 10.63 -2.46
CA GLN A 397 11.52 9.34 -2.64
C GLN A 397 12.08 8.25 -1.73
N LEU A 398 13.40 8.14 -1.64
CA LEU A 398 14.04 7.17 -0.75
C LEU A 398 13.73 7.44 0.74
N ALA A 399 13.86 8.70 1.19
CA ALA A 399 13.55 9.10 2.55
C ALA A 399 12.09 8.83 2.93
N ARG A 400 11.17 9.08 2.00
CA ARG A 400 9.74 8.85 2.21
C ARG A 400 9.38 7.38 2.31
N ALA A 401 10.07 6.54 1.55
CA ALA A 401 9.75 5.13 1.49
C ALA A 401 10.10 4.39 2.79
N PHE A 402 10.89 4.97 3.69
CA PHE A 402 11.32 4.32 4.93
C PHE A 402 10.93 5.13 6.18
N ASN A 403 10.63 4.43 7.27
CA ASN A 403 10.17 5.06 8.51
C ASN A 403 11.26 5.09 9.57
N PHE A 404 12.27 5.91 9.35
CA PHE A 404 13.29 6.23 10.36
C PHE A 404 13.04 7.60 10.99
N ASP A 405 13.34 7.74 12.28
CA ASP A 405 13.43 9.02 12.97
C ASP A 405 14.81 9.68 12.76
N ALA A 406 14.97 10.91 13.24
CA ALA A 406 16.24 11.64 13.13
C ALA A 406 17.43 11.01 13.89
N LYS A 407 17.20 9.91 14.62
CA LYS A 407 18.23 9.11 15.31
C LYS A 407 18.44 7.74 14.66
N GLY A 408 17.77 7.46 13.54
CA GLY A 408 17.85 6.19 12.83
C GLY A 408 17.05 5.04 13.47
N ASN A 409 16.18 5.32 14.45
CA ASN A 409 15.26 4.30 14.99
C ASN A 409 14.01 4.22 14.11
N LEU A 410 13.34 3.06 14.13
CA LEU A 410 12.03 2.96 13.50
C LEU A 410 11.04 3.94 14.12
N THR A 411 10.17 4.49 13.28
CA THR A 411 9.06 5.38 13.68
C THR A 411 7.80 5.04 12.89
N THR A 412 6.71 5.79 13.12
CA THR A 412 5.43 5.50 12.47
C THR A 412 5.45 5.82 10.98
N PRO A 413 4.69 5.04 10.16
CA PRO A 413 4.63 5.25 8.73
C PRO A 413 4.18 6.65 8.30
N LEU A 414 4.80 7.15 7.22
CA LEU A 414 4.47 8.41 6.55
C LEU A 414 3.66 8.09 5.28
N VAL A 415 2.36 7.87 5.45
CA VAL A 415 1.45 7.39 4.39
C VAL A 415 0.12 8.13 4.41
N ALA A 416 -0.48 8.38 3.24
CA ALA A 416 -1.77 9.05 3.13
C ALA A 416 -2.89 8.31 3.89
N GLN A 417 -2.85 6.98 3.85
CA GLN A 417 -3.69 6.09 4.62
C GLN A 417 -2.86 4.93 5.12
N ASP A 418 -3.27 4.29 6.21
CA ASP A 418 -2.63 3.04 6.62
C ASP A 418 -3.25 1.83 5.92
N ALA A 419 -2.50 0.74 5.85
CA ALA A 419 -2.90 -0.48 5.16
C ALA A 419 -4.23 -1.08 5.68
N ALA A 420 -4.57 -0.91 6.97
CA ALA A 420 -5.84 -1.42 7.49
C ALA A 420 -7.02 -0.54 7.05
N GLU A 421 -6.84 0.78 6.99
CA GLU A 421 -7.86 1.69 6.43
C GLU A 421 -8.03 1.48 4.92
N VAL A 422 -6.94 1.29 4.18
CA VAL A 422 -6.98 0.91 2.76
C VAL A 422 -7.78 -0.39 2.58
N LEU A 423 -7.52 -1.39 3.43
CA LEU A 423 -8.25 -2.64 3.42
C LEU A 423 -9.73 -2.47 3.80
N GLU A 424 -10.06 -1.55 4.71
CA GLU A 424 -11.43 -1.26 5.10
C GLU A 424 -12.21 -0.57 3.98
N ILE A 425 -11.67 0.51 3.42
CA ILE A 425 -12.29 1.23 2.29
C ILE A 425 -12.46 0.31 1.08
N THR A 426 -11.47 -0.53 0.77
CA THR A 426 -11.59 -1.49 -0.33
C THR A 426 -12.68 -2.54 -0.09
N LYS A 427 -12.81 -3.03 1.15
CA LYS A 427 -13.93 -3.91 1.52
C LYS A 427 -15.27 -3.20 1.40
N ASP A 428 -15.38 -1.98 1.93
CA ASP A 428 -16.59 -1.16 1.88
C ASP A 428 -17.02 -0.89 0.43
N TYR A 429 -16.07 -0.61 -0.46
CA TYR A 429 -16.32 -0.46 -1.89
C TYR A 429 -16.86 -1.75 -2.52
N VAL A 430 -16.21 -2.89 -2.28
CA VAL A 430 -16.66 -4.20 -2.80
C VAL A 430 -18.06 -4.54 -2.26
N ILE A 431 -18.30 -4.25 -0.97
CA ILE A 431 -19.61 -4.40 -0.32
C ILE A 431 -20.66 -3.53 -1.02
N SER A 432 -20.37 -2.25 -1.23
CA SER A 432 -21.24 -1.29 -1.90
C SER A 432 -21.58 -1.74 -3.33
N ALA A 433 -20.57 -2.18 -4.09
CA ALA A 433 -20.73 -2.71 -5.43
C ALA A 433 -21.60 -3.98 -5.46
N VAL A 434 -21.33 -4.96 -4.59
CA VAL A 434 -22.11 -6.21 -4.51
C VAL A 434 -23.55 -5.94 -4.07
N LYS A 435 -23.77 -5.05 -3.09
CA LYS A 435 -25.13 -4.63 -2.68
C LYS A 435 -25.88 -4.00 -3.85
N SER A 436 -25.24 -3.15 -4.64
CA SER A 436 -25.89 -2.53 -5.81
C SER A 436 -26.37 -3.57 -6.84
N ALA A 437 -25.65 -4.69 -6.94
CA ALA A 437 -25.96 -5.81 -7.82
C ALA A 437 -26.82 -6.91 -7.18
N SER A 438 -27.34 -6.73 -5.96
CA SER A 438 -28.00 -7.81 -5.19
C SER A 438 -29.23 -8.42 -5.88
N THR A 439 -29.85 -7.70 -6.81
CA THR A 439 -31.01 -8.16 -7.60
C THR A 439 -30.65 -8.67 -8.99
N ALA A 440 -29.36 -8.69 -9.35
CA ALA A 440 -28.86 -9.12 -10.66
C ALA A 440 -28.75 -10.66 -10.74
N SER A 441 -28.52 -11.20 -11.94
CA SER A 441 -28.29 -12.65 -12.09
C SER A 441 -26.99 -13.08 -11.40
N PRO A 442 -26.82 -14.37 -11.02
CA PRO A 442 -25.58 -14.86 -10.40
C PRO A 442 -24.33 -14.55 -11.23
N GLN A 443 -24.42 -14.62 -12.57
CA GLN A 443 -23.31 -14.28 -13.47
C GLN A 443 -22.94 -12.79 -13.42
N GLN A 444 -23.94 -11.91 -13.37
CA GLN A 444 -23.72 -10.47 -13.26
C GLN A 444 -23.14 -10.10 -11.88
N GLN A 445 -23.63 -10.74 -10.81
CA GLN A 445 -23.06 -10.55 -9.46
C GLN A 445 -21.59 -10.98 -9.41
N ALA A 446 -21.23 -12.10 -10.05
CA ALA A 446 -19.85 -12.55 -10.15
C ALA A 446 -18.97 -11.55 -10.94
N ALA A 447 -19.47 -11.02 -12.05
CA ALA A 447 -18.75 -10.02 -12.85
C ALA A 447 -18.54 -8.70 -12.08
N VAL A 448 -19.57 -8.20 -11.40
CA VAL A 448 -19.47 -7.00 -10.55
C VAL A 448 -18.47 -7.20 -9.42
N ARG A 449 -18.49 -8.38 -8.77
CA ARG A 449 -17.52 -8.71 -7.73
C ARG A 449 -16.10 -8.75 -8.29
N ALA A 450 -15.88 -9.37 -9.44
CA ALA A 450 -14.56 -9.43 -10.08
C ALA A 450 -14.03 -8.03 -10.43
N GLN A 451 -14.88 -7.17 -11.00
CA GLN A 451 -14.50 -5.78 -11.27
C GLN A 451 -14.20 -5.01 -9.98
N ALA A 452 -15.03 -5.15 -8.95
CA ALA A 452 -14.82 -4.44 -7.69
C ALA A 452 -13.52 -4.89 -6.98
N THR A 453 -13.16 -6.17 -7.08
CA THR A 453 -11.87 -6.68 -6.58
C THR A 453 -10.70 -6.09 -7.36
N LYS A 454 -10.85 -5.90 -8.68
CA LYS A 454 -9.84 -5.23 -9.50
C LYS A 454 -9.70 -3.76 -9.09
N ASP A 455 -10.81 -3.01 -9.01
CA ASP A 455 -10.80 -1.60 -8.58
C ASP A 455 -10.17 -1.44 -7.18
N ALA A 456 -10.43 -2.39 -6.27
CA ALA A 456 -9.80 -2.42 -4.95
C ALA A 456 -8.27 -2.64 -5.01
N THR A 457 -7.80 -3.44 -5.97
CA THR A 457 -6.35 -3.62 -6.20
C THR A 457 -5.76 -2.33 -6.77
N ASP A 458 -6.41 -1.74 -7.76
CA ASP A 458 -5.99 -0.47 -8.39
C ASP A 458 -5.94 0.66 -7.35
N TYR A 459 -6.88 0.72 -6.40
CA TYR A 459 -6.88 1.67 -5.28
C TYR A 459 -5.68 1.48 -4.35
N ARG A 460 -5.41 0.22 -3.93
CA ARG A 460 -4.30 -0.12 -3.03
C ARG A 460 -2.94 0.26 -3.65
N GLU A 461 -2.79 0.11 -4.97
CA GLU A 461 -1.59 0.53 -5.67
C GLU A 461 -1.49 2.05 -5.80
N ALA A 462 -2.60 2.71 -6.14
CA ALA A 462 -2.60 4.15 -6.40
C ALA A 462 -2.46 5.00 -5.12
N ILE A 463 -3.01 4.56 -3.98
CA ILE A 463 -3.00 5.33 -2.73
C ILE A 463 -1.58 5.53 -2.17
N ALA A 464 -0.66 4.62 -2.48
CA ALA A 464 0.73 4.71 -2.05
C ALA A 464 1.43 5.96 -2.62
N GLY A 465 1.05 6.40 -3.82
CA GLY A 465 1.62 7.58 -4.49
C GLY A 465 0.90 8.90 -4.18
N ILE A 466 0.08 8.97 -3.14
CA ILE A 466 -0.62 10.21 -2.74
C ILE A 466 0.18 10.93 -1.66
N ASP A 467 0.65 12.15 -1.95
CA ASP A 467 1.57 12.91 -1.08
C ASP A 467 0.87 14.08 -0.40
N SER A 468 -0.28 14.46 -0.94
CA SER A 468 -1.07 15.58 -0.47
C SER A 468 -2.55 15.42 -0.78
N VAL A 469 -3.37 16.24 -0.12
CA VAL A 469 -4.77 16.45 -0.45
C VAL A 469 -4.92 16.86 -1.92
N SER A 470 -3.99 17.65 -2.45
CA SER A 470 -4.02 18.07 -3.86
C SER A 470 -3.89 16.87 -4.81
N ASP A 471 -2.97 15.95 -4.51
CA ASP A 471 -2.76 14.74 -5.34
C ASP A 471 -3.99 13.82 -5.28
N LEU A 472 -4.58 13.66 -4.08
CA LEU A 472 -5.81 12.91 -3.89
C LEU A 472 -6.95 13.49 -4.73
N LEU A 473 -7.18 14.80 -4.62
CA LEU A 473 -8.30 15.46 -5.29
C LEU A 473 -8.12 15.58 -6.81
N ALA A 474 -6.88 15.56 -7.30
CA ALA A 474 -6.58 15.45 -8.72
C ALA A 474 -6.93 14.05 -9.28
N ASN A 475 -6.89 13.00 -8.44
CA ASN A 475 -7.22 11.63 -8.83
C ASN A 475 -8.71 11.34 -8.67
N ARG A 476 -9.50 11.80 -9.65
CA ARG A 476 -10.97 11.65 -9.61
C ARG A 476 -11.46 10.20 -9.46
N PRO A 477 -10.91 9.19 -10.16
CA PRO A 477 -11.30 7.79 -9.96
C PRO A 477 -11.13 7.32 -8.50
N MET A 478 -10.04 7.72 -7.84
CA MET A 478 -9.79 7.39 -6.44
C MET A 478 -10.80 8.07 -5.50
N VAL A 479 -11.09 9.36 -5.74
CA VAL A 479 -12.11 10.08 -4.98
C VAL A 479 -13.49 9.43 -5.13
N ASP A 480 -13.89 9.07 -6.35
CA ASP A 480 -15.16 8.41 -6.60
C ASP A 480 -15.23 7.03 -5.92
N PHE A 481 -14.13 6.28 -5.91
CA PHE A 481 -14.00 5.01 -5.18
C PHE A 481 -14.27 5.20 -3.68
N ILE A 482 -13.61 6.18 -3.03
CA ILE A 482 -13.78 6.49 -1.60
C ILE A 482 -15.22 6.91 -1.29
N LEU A 483 -15.81 7.76 -2.13
CA LEU A 483 -17.19 8.20 -1.98
C LEU A 483 -18.16 7.01 -2.08
N LEU A 484 -17.99 6.14 -3.07
CA LEU A 484 -18.80 4.93 -3.22
C LEU A 484 -18.64 3.95 -2.07
N ALA A 485 -17.42 3.79 -1.54
CA ALA A 485 -17.14 2.99 -0.35
C ALA A 485 -17.95 3.49 0.86
N LYS A 486 -17.97 4.81 1.07
CA LYS A 486 -18.79 5.44 2.14
C LYS A 486 -20.26 5.61 1.76
N GLY A 487 -20.72 5.07 0.62
CA GLY A 487 -22.12 5.13 0.17
C GLY A 487 -22.61 6.52 -0.25
N LEU A 488 -21.70 7.40 -0.64
CA LEU A 488 -21.98 8.73 -1.18
C LEU A 488 -22.06 8.66 -2.71
N ASP A 489 -22.99 9.42 -3.31
CA ASP A 489 -23.11 9.52 -4.77
C ASP A 489 -22.07 10.50 -5.30
N PRO A 490 -21.04 10.05 -6.05
CA PRO A 490 -19.95 10.93 -6.47
C PRO A 490 -20.41 12.06 -7.40
N ARG A 491 -21.55 11.91 -8.08
CA ARG A 491 -22.12 12.94 -8.96
C ARG A 491 -22.64 14.17 -8.20
N LYS A 492 -22.87 14.04 -6.88
CA LYS A 492 -23.39 15.10 -6.02
C LYS A 492 -22.31 15.82 -5.23
N VAL A 493 -21.04 15.42 -5.39
CA VAL A 493 -19.91 15.92 -4.62
C VAL A 493 -18.92 16.58 -5.58
N SER A 494 -18.67 17.87 -5.38
CA SER A 494 -17.71 18.63 -6.18
C SER A 494 -16.33 18.63 -5.53
N THR A 495 -15.28 18.87 -6.33
CA THR A 495 -13.90 18.94 -5.84
C THR A 495 -13.73 20.10 -4.85
N GLU A 496 -14.33 21.27 -5.12
CA GLU A 496 -14.24 22.46 -4.24
C GLU A 496 -14.92 22.22 -2.88
N PHE A 497 -15.95 21.39 -2.85
CA PHE A 497 -16.55 20.96 -1.59
C PHE A 497 -15.58 20.08 -0.81
N LEU A 498 -14.95 19.10 -1.46
CA LEU A 498 -13.97 18.23 -0.83
C LEU A 498 -12.72 18.97 -0.34
N GLU A 499 -12.25 19.99 -1.07
CA GLU A 499 -11.16 20.87 -0.62
C GLU A 499 -11.48 21.49 0.75
N LYS A 500 -12.70 22.01 0.94
CA LYS A 500 -13.14 22.58 2.23
C LYS A 500 -13.29 21.52 3.32
N ILE A 501 -13.72 20.32 2.95
CA ILE A 501 -13.82 19.17 3.86
C ILE A 501 -12.43 18.78 4.36
N PHE A 502 -11.45 18.54 3.48
CA PHE A 502 -10.09 18.17 3.85
C PHE A 502 -9.31 19.30 4.55
N ALA A 503 -9.64 20.56 4.32
CA ALA A 503 -9.07 21.70 5.05
C ALA A 503 -9.61 21.86 6.48
N SER A 504 -10.60 21.06 6.90
CA SER A 504 -11.24 21.20 8.21
C SER A 504 -10.43 20.59 9.34
N ASP A 505 -10.30 21.32 10.46
CA ASP A 505 -9.82 20.72 11.71
C ASP A 505 -10.92 19.89 12.36
N LEU A 506 -10.77 18.57 12.33
CA LEU A 506 -11.74 17.65 12.94
C LEU A 506 -11.83 17.77 14.47
N ASN A 507 -10.86 18.43 15.12
CA ASN A 507 -10.90 18.68 16.57
C ASN A 507 -11.77 19.89 16.95
N ASP A 508 -12.07 20.78 15.99
CA ASP A 508 -12.98 21.91 16.19
C ASP A 508 -14.42 21.49 15.83
N PRO A 509 -15.37 21.46 16.80
CA PRO A 509 -16.76 21.14 16.53
C PRO A 509 -17.45 22.08 15.52
N LYS A 510 -16.88 23.28 15.29
CA LYS A 510 -17.40 24.28 14.36
C LYS A 510 -16.75 24.20 12.97
N SER A 511 -15.82 23.28 12.74
CA SER A 511 -15.18 23.13 11.43
C SER A 511 -16.18 22.78 10.33
N PHE A 512 -15.81 23.08 9.09
CA PHE A 512 -16.72 22.87 7.96
C PHE A 512 -17.16 21.41 7.84
N ALA A 513 -16.24 20.44 7.98
CA ALA A 513 -16.57 19.02 8.00
C ALA A 513 -17.53 18.63 9.14
N ASN A 514 -17.29 19.08 10.37
CA ASN A 514 -18.13 18.75 11.54
C ASN A 514 -19.53 19.41 11.49
N THR A 515 -19.68 20.52 10.76
CA THR A 515 -20.96 21.22 10.63
C THR A 515 -21.87 20.64 9.55
N GLN A 516 -21.35 19.81 8.64
CA GLN A 516 -22.17 19.19 7.60
C GLN A 516 -23.33 18.35 8.17
N SER A 517 -24.37 18.19 7.36
CA SER A 517 -25.51 17.32 7.70
C SER A 517 -25.15 15.84 7.62
N ASP A 518 -24.27 15.48 6.68
CA ASP A 518 -23.79 14.11 6.48
C ASP A 518 -22.41 13.93 7.15
N SER A 519 -22.35 13.16 8.24
CA SER A 519 -21.14 12.94 9.02
C SER A 519 -20.05 12.18 8.26
N ARG A 520 -20.43 11.44 7.21
CA ARG A 520 -19.51 10.59 6.44
C ARG A 520 -18.39 11.39 5.78
N PHE A 521 -18.60 12.67 5.51
CA PHE A 521 -17.53 13.54 5.01
C PHE A 521 -16.42 13.77 6.05
N ALA A 522 -16.78 13.92 7.32
CA ALA A 522 -15.78 14.03 8.38
C ALA A 522 -15.04 12.69 8.61
N ASP A 523 -15.72 11.57 8.36
CA ASP A 523 -15.12 10.24 8.46
C ASP A 523 -14.14 9.98 7.31
N ILE A 524 -14.43 10.46 6.10
CA ILE A 524 -13.47 10.49 4.99
C ILE A 524 -12.24 11.30 5.37
N VAL A 525 -12.35 12.47 5.99
CA VAL A 525 -11.14 13.23 6.40
C VAL A 525 -10.37 12.49 7.48
N ALA A 526 -11.08 11.79 8.38
CA ALA A 526 -10.45 11.07 9.48
C ALA A 526 -9.67 9.84 9.02
N SER A 527 -10.04 9.24 7.87
CA SER A 527 -9.34 8.10 7.28
C SER A 527 -8.03 8.46 6.56
N PHE A 528 -7.68 9.75 6.51
CA PHE A 528 -6.44 10.21 5.90
C PHE A 528 -5.50 10.88 6.92
N ASN A 529 -4.21 10.67 6.71
CA ASN A 529 -3.14 11.25 7.53
C ASN A 529 -2.56 12.49 6.85
N PHE A 530 -3.36 13.53 6.68
CA PHE A 530 -2.87 14.82 6.22
C PHE A 530 -2.63 15.79 7.40
N ASP A 531 -1.56 16.58 7.30
CA ASP A 531 -1.31 17.71 8.18
C ASP A 531 -2.25 18.89 7.86
N SER A 532 -2.16 19.98 8.64
CA SER A 532 -2.96 21.19 8.43
C SER A 532 -2.65 21.93 7.12
N LYS A 533 -1.55 21.58 6.43
CA LYS A 533 -1.18 22.11 5.12
C LYS A 533 -1.64 21.19 3.98
N GLY A 534 -2.21 20.03 4.31
CA GLY A 534 -2.66 19.04 3.35
C GLY A 534 -1.56 18.11 2.84
N ASN A 535 -0.38 18.04 3.47
CA ASN A 535 0.66 17.06 3.12
C ASN A 535 0.50 15.79 3.94
N VAL A 536 0.97 14.65 3.43
CA VAL A 536 1.04 13.43 4.22
C VAL A 536 1.85 13.66 5.49
N ALA A 537 1.27 13.22 6.60
CA ALA A 537 1.83 13.30 7.93
C ALA A 537 2.07 11.90 8.47
N ARG A 538 2.95 11.80 9.47
CA ARG A 538 3.15 10.53 10.18
C ARG A 538 1.84 10.13 10.85
N LEU A 539 1.53 8.84 10.79
CA LEU A 539 0.38 8.25 11.47
C LEU A 539 0.33 8.69 12.94
N SER A 540 -0.65 9.53 13.27
CA SER A 540 -0.83 10.09 14.61
C SER A 540 -1.70 9.15 15.45
N MET A 541 -1.06 8.39 16.33
CA MET A 541 -1.78 7.55 17.29
C MET A 541 -2.28 8.36 18.51
N MET A 542 -3.48 8.05 18.96
CA MET A 542 -4.03 8.42 20.27
C MET A 542 -4.03 7.20 21.19
N GLY A 543 -2.84 6.85 21.70
CA GLY A 543 -2.65 5.68 22.55
C GLY A 543 -2.86 4.40 21.74
N PRO A 544 -3.82 3.53 22.10
CA PRO A 544 -4.10 2.32 21.32
C PRO A 544 -4.99 2.57 20.08
N GLN A 545 -5.45 3.79 19.83
CA GLN A 545 -6.38 4.10 18.74
C GLN A 545 -5.77 5.03 17.70
N LYS A 546 -6.25 4.93 16.46
CA LYS A 546 -6.03 5.92 15.40
C LYS A 546 -7.06 7.07 15.48
N ARG A 547 -6.93 8.09 14.63
CA ARG A 547 -7.79 9.29 14.66
C ARG A 547 -9.25 8.97 14.30
N ASP A 548 -9.45 8.23 13.23
CA ASP A 548 -10.71 7.63 12.79
C ASP A 548 -11.32 6.75 13.90
N GLN A 549 -10.60 5.74 14.38
CA GLN A 549 -11.06 4.81 15.43
C GLN A 549 -11.46 5.53 16.72
N PHE A 550 -10.70 6.56 17.12
CA PHE A 550 -11.01 7.39 18.28
C PHE A 550 -12.28 8.22 18.09
N ARG A 551 -12.51 8.77 16.90
CA ARG A 551 -13.76 9.47 16.57
C ARG A 551 -14.93 8.51 16.53
N GLU A 552 -14.75 7.35 15.90
CA GLU A 552 -15.76 6.30 15.81
C GLU A 552 -16.17 5.82 17.20
N THR A 553 -15.20 5.56 18.09
CA THR A 553 -15.46 5.15 19.48
C THR A 553 -16.30 6.19 20.23
N GLN A 554 -16.00 7.48 20.07
CA GLN A 554 -16.80 8.55 20.70
C GLN A 554 -18.21 8.63 20.10
N ALA A 555 -18.35 8.54 18.78
CA ALA A 555 -19.64 8.56 18.10
C ALA A 555 -20.50 7.36 18.54
N ASN A 556 -19.91 6.16 18.55
CA ASN A 556 -20.52 4.92 19.00
C ASN A 556 -20.94 5.00 20.48
N TYR A 557 -20.13 5.60 21.35
CA TYR A 557 -20.49 5.84 22.75
C TYR A 557 -21.72 6.74 22.90
N LEU A 558 -21.78 7.84 22.16
CA LEU A 558 -22.94 8.75 22.17
C LEU A 558 -24.20 8.05 21.64
N GLN A 559 -24.05 7.30 20.55
CA GLN A 559 -25.16 6.58 19.94
C GLN A 559 -25.66 5.45 20.85
N GLN A 560 -24.77 4.66 21.45
CA GLN A 560 -25.15 3.64 22.42
C GLN A 560 -25.82 4.25 23.65
N SER A 561 -25.33 5.41 24.12
CA SER A 561 -25.94 6.13 25.25
C SER A 561 -27.36 6.61 24.91
N LEU A 562 -27.58 7.11 23.69
CA LEU A 562 -28.93 7.44 23.19
C LEU A 562 -29.80 6.18 23.14
N GLU A 563 -29.34 5.10 22.48
CA GLU A 563 -30.06 3.84 22.32
C GLU A 563 -30.50 3.25 23.67
N GLN A 564 -29.60 3.26 24.67
CA GLN A 564 -29.88 2.77 26.02
C GLN A 564 -30.93 3.64 26.72
N GLN A 565 -30.77 4.97 26.72
CA GLN A 565 -31.74 5.90 27.31
C GLN A 565 -33.13 5.75 26.69
N GLN A 566 -33.20 5.54 25.38
CA GLN A 566 -34.47 5.29 24.71
C GLN A 566 -35.02 3.90 24.99
N GLY A 567 -34.16 2.88 25.11
CA GLY A 567 -34.56 1.51 25.44
C GLY A 567 -35.14 1.36 26.83
N ASP A 568 -34.60 2.08 27.81
CA ASP A 568 -35.12 2.13 29.19
C ASP A 568 -36.56 2.67 29.23
N MET A 569 -36.92 3.53 28.27
CA MET A 569 -38.27 4.05 28.11
C MET A 569 -39.14 3.17 27.20
N ASN A 570 -38.60 2.69 26.08
CA ASN A 570 -39.28 1.88 25.08
C ASN A 570 -38.29 1.02 24.28
N GLN A 571 -38.34 -0.30 24.53
CA GLN A 571 -37.50 -1.29 23.86
C GLN A 571 -37.65 -1.30 22.33
N GLY A 572 -38.83 -1.00 21.80
CA GLY A 572 -39.07 -0.89 20.36
C GLY A 572 -38.29 0.26 19.73
N VAL A 573 -38.12 1.38 20.43
CA VAL A 573 -37.32 2.52 19.93
C VAL A 573 -35.86 2.12 19.85
N ARG A 574 -35.33 1.41 20.86
CA ARG A 574 -33.96 0.88 20.84
C ARG A 574 -33.72 -0.06 19.66
N LEU A 575 -34.63 -1.01 19.43
CA LEU A 575 -34.53 -1.93 18.30
C LEU A 575 -34.53 -1.20 16.95
N ALA A 576 -35.35 -0.15 16.80
CA ALA A 576 -35.39 0.65 15.59
C ALA A 576 -34.08 1.42 15.37
N LEU A 577 -33.56 2.10 16.40
CA LEU A 577 -32.28 2.83 16.33
C LEU A 577 -31.09 1.89 16.07
N TYR A 578 -31.09 0.71 16.69
CA TYR A 578 -30.08 -0.33 16.44
C TYR A 578 -30.10 -0.81 14.99
N PHE A 579 -31.29 -1.11 14.45
CA PHE A 579 -31.43 -1.49 13.05
C PHE A 579 -31.00 -0.36 12.11
N GLN A 580 -31.36 0.89 12.42
CA GLN A 580 -30.95 2.06 11.65
C GLN A 580 -29.41 2.16 11.57
N ARG A 581 -28.72 1.95 12.69
CA ARG A 581 -27.25 1.94 12.74
C ARG A 581 -26.65 0.82 11.89
N LYS A 582 -27.17 -0.41 12.04
CA LYS A 582 -26.61 -1.60 11.38
C LYS A 582 -27.07 -1.78 9.92
N ALA A 583 -28.04 -1.02 9.43
CA ALA A 583 -28.58 -1.15 8.08
C ALA A 583 -27.50 -1.06 6.98
N GLY A 584 -26.52 -0.17 7.17
CA GLY A 584 -25.40 0.04 6.26
C GLY A 584 -24.45 -1.15 6.14
N GLU A 585 -24.42 -2.07 7.11
CA GLU A 585 -23.54 -3.25 7.14
C GLU A 585 -24.20 -4.50 6.51
N ILE A 586 -25.53 -4.51 6.34
CA ILE A 586 -26.30 -5.67 5.88
C ILE A 586 -26.06 -5.92 4.38
N THR A 587 -25.37 -7.01 4.04
CA THR A 587 -25.04 -7.39 2.64
C THR A 587 -25.92 -8.50 2.09
N SER A 588 -26.53 -9.28 2.98
CA SER A 588 -27.33 -10.43 2.62
C SER A 588 -28.48 -10.63 3.59
N ALA A 589 -29.47 -11.43 3.20
CA ALA A 589 -30.51 -11.89 4.10
C ALA A 589 -29.95 -12.59 5.35
N TYR A 590 -28.82 -13.29 5.23
CA TYR A 590 -28.19 -13.99 6.34
C TYR A 590 -27.67 -13.05 7.43
N ASP A 591 -27.23 -11.84 7.09
CA ASP A 591 -26.78 -10.85 8.09
C ASP A 591 -27.93 -10.44 9.02
N ILE A 592 -29.14 -10.28 8.47
CA ILE A 592 -30.35 -9.99 9.27
C ILE A 592 -30.72 -11.17 10.16
N LEU A 593 -30.59 -12.40 9.64
CA LEU A 593 -30.99 -13.60 10.36
C LEU A 593 -29.98 -14.00 11.45
N ALA A 594 -28.71 -13.65 11.26
CA ALA A 594 -27.63 -13.92 12.22
C ALA A 594 -27.71 -13.04 13.48
N ASP A 595 -28.28 -11.83 13.36
CA ASP A 595 -28.47 -10.92 14.48
C ASP A 595 -29.90 -11.00 15.04
N LYS A 596 -30.02 -11.30 16.34
CA LYS A 596 -31.32 -11.48 17.00
C LYS A 596 -32.19 -10.21 16.94
N ALA A 597 -31.60 -9.02 17.14
CA ALA A 597 -32.33 -7.76 17.13
C ALA A 597 -32.76 -7.40 15.69
N LEU A 598 -31.89 -7.58 14.69
CA LEU A 598 -32.24 -7.34 13.29
C LEU A 598 -33.34 -8.30 12.82
N SER A 599 -33.24 -9.58 13.19
CA SER A 599 -34.23 -10.61 12.89
C SER A 599 -35.58 -10.32 13.57
N GLU A 600 -35.57 -9.81 14.81
CA GLU A 600 -36.80 -9.39 15.52
C GLU A 600 -37.48 -8.19 14.86
N VAL A 601 -36.71 -7.18 14.45
CA VAL A 601 -37.23 -6.03 13.69
C VAL A 601 -37.86 -6.50 12.40
N PHE A 602 -37.18 -7.37 11.65
CA PHE A 602 -37.70 -7.92 10.39
C PHE A 602 -39.02 -8.70 10.62
N ARG A 603 -39.05 -9.68 11.54
CA ARG A 603 -40.25 -10.47 11.82
C ARG A 603 -41.42 -9.59 12.24
N THR A 604 -41.17 -8.61 13.10
CA THR A 604 -42.21 -7.69 13.59
C THR A 604 -42.77 -6.80 12.48
N THR A 605 -41.89 -6.26 11.64
CA THR A 605 -42.28 -5.36 10.52
C THR A 605 -43.22 -6.03 9.53
N PHE A 606 -42.99 -7.32 9.26
CA PHE A 606 -43.76 -8.11 8.31
C PHE A 606 -44.79 -9.05 8.96
N ASN A 607 -45.02 -8.93 10.26
CA ASN A 607 -45.96 -9.74 11.03
C ASN A 607 -45.74 -11.26 10.87
N LEU A 608 -44.48 -11.68 10.90
CA LEU A 608 -44.08 -13.08 10.75
C LEU A 608 -44.05 -13.78 12.12
N PRO A 609 -44.52 -15.04 12.21
CA PRO A 609 -44.56 -15.78 13.47
C PRO A 609 -43.16 -16.18 13.95
N ASP A 610 -42.96 -16.27 15.27
CA ASP A 610 -41.66 -16.64 15.84
C ASP A 610 -41.24 -18.08 15.51
N SER A 611 -42.19 -18.96 15.17
CA SER A 611 -41.92 -20.32 14.67
C SER A 611 -41.13 -20.34 13.36
N MET A 612 -41.10 -19.22 12.62
CA MET A 612 -40.29 -19.06 11.42
C MET A 612 -38.79 -19.28 11.69
N ALA A 613 -38.32 -18.97 12.90
CA ALA A 613 -36.92 -19.13 13.29
C ALA A 613 -36.48 -20.61 13.33
N ALA A 614 -37.42 -21.57 13.41
CA ALA A 614 -37.13 -23.00 13.39
C ALA A 614 -36.94 -23.59 11.98
N MET A 615 -37.21 -22.82 10.92
CA MET A 615 -37.04 -23.29 9.54
C MET A 615 -35.55 -23.36 9.15
N PRO A 616 -35.19 -24.15 8.11
CA PRO A 616 -33.85 -24.09 7.53
C PRO A 616 -33.48 -22.67 7.11
N ILE A 617 -32.24 -22.26 7.40
CA ILE A 617 -31.77 -20.88 7.23
C ILE A 617 -31.92 -20.38 5.79
N ASP A 618 -31.69 -21.24 4.80
CA ASP A 618 -31.82 -20.90 3.37
C ASP A 618 -33.27 -20.56 2.98
N GLN A 619 -34.25 -21.17 3.64
CA GLN A 619 -35.66 -20.86 3.40
C GLN A 619 -36.04 -19.56 4.08
N GLN A 620 -35.53 -19.29 5.29
CA GLN A 620 -35.70 -18.00 5.94
C GLN A 620 -35.10 -16.87 5.09
N ALA A 621 -33.91 -17.07 4.51
CA ALA A 621 -33.26 -16.10 3.64
C ALA A 621 -34.12 -15.74 2.41
N LYS A 622 -34.72 -16.74 1.75
CA LYS A 622 -35.66 -16.52 0.64
C LYS A 622 -36.89 -15.69 1.02
N PHE A 623 -37.35 -15.80 2.27
CA PHE A 623 -38.43 -14.94 2.76
C PHE A 623 -37.96 -13.50 2.93
N VAL A 624 -36.77 -13.29 3.51
CA VAL A 624 -36.17 -11.95 3.63
C VAL A 624 -36.06 -11.29 2.26
N ASP A 625 -35.49 -11.98 1.27
CA ASP A 625 -35.32 -11.44 -0.09
C ASP A 625 -36.65 -11.12 -0.79
N ARG A 626 -37.73 -11.83 -0.44
CA ARG A 626 -39.07 -11.59 -0.99
C ARG A 626 -39.72 -10.34 -0.42
N PHE A 627 -39.52 -10.06 0.88
CA PHE A 627 -40.15 -8.95 1.57
C PHE A 627 -39.34 -7.66 1.55
N MET A 628 -38.02 -7.77 1.37
CA MET A 628 -37.11 -6.64 1.44
C MET A 628 -35.94 -6.82 0.48
N LYS A 629 -35.65 -5.79 -0.32
CA LYS A 629 -34.46 -5.78 -1.19
C LYS A 629 -33.28 -5.27 -0.37
N ILE A 630 -32.23 -6.07 -0.24
CA ILE A 630 -31.06 -5.71 0.57
C ILE A 630 -30.42 -4.38 0.10
N LYS A 631 -30.39 -4.11 -1.21
CA LYS A 631 -29.92 -2.82 -1.76
C LYS A 631 -30.67 -1.58 -1.26
N ASP A 632 -31.91 -1.73 -0.80
CA ASP A 632 -32.71 -0.61 -0.30
C ASP A 632 -32.26 -0.18 1.11
N LEU A 633 -31.51 -1.03 1.82
CA LEU A 633 -30.95 -0.72 3.14
C LEU A 633 -29.77 0.26 3.08
N SER A 634 -29.21 0.50 1.89
CA SER A 634 -28.21 1.55 1.66
C SER A 634 -28.81 2.95 1.54
N ASP A 635 -30.15 3.07 1.43
CA ASP A 635 -30.84 4.36 1.33
C ASP A 635 -31.45 4.73 2.69
N PRO A 636 -30.90 5.73 3.41
CA PRO A 636 -31.38 6.12 4.73
C PRO A 636 -32.88 6.46 4.76
N ALA A 637 -33.42 7.02 3.68
CA ALA A 637 -34.85 7.37 3.60
C ALA A 637 -35.74 6.13 3.46
N LYS A 638 -35.25 5.05 2.84
CA LYS A 638 -35.97 3.76 2.77
C LYS A 638 -35.88 3.02 4.10
N VAL A 639 -34.72 3.04 4.74
CA VAL A 639 -34.55 2.51 6.10
C VAL A 639 -35.49 3.21 7.07
N GLU A 640 -35.58 4.54 7.01
CA GLU A 640 -36.50 5.30 7.85
C GLU A 640 -37.97 4.89 7.65
N LYS A 641 -38.41 4.71 6.39
CA LYS A 641 -39.77 4.22 6.08
C LYS A 641 -40.01 2.80 6.61
N LEU A 642 -39.03 1.90 6.46
CA LEU A 642 -39.09 0.54 6.98
C LEU A 642 -39.25 0.56 8.51
N LEU A 643 -38.48 1.40 9.20
CA LEU A 643 -38.49 1.50 10.65
C LEU A 643 -39.72 2.26 11.19
N GLY A 644 -40.29 3.17 10.40
CA GLY A 644 -41.63 3.70 10.62
C GLY A 644 -42.68 2.59 10.61
N ARG A 645 -42.61 1.65 9.65
CA ARG A 645 -43.52 0.48 9.65
C ARG A 645 -43.25 -0.45 10.83
N PHE A 646 -41.99 -0.76 11.12
CA PHE A 646 -41.60 -1.58 12.27
C PHE A 646 -42.20 -1.04 13.56
N SER A 647 -41.95 0.24 13.85
CA SER A 647 -42.36 0.88 15.10
C SER A 647 -43.88 0.90 15.28
N ALA A 648 -44.65 1.12 14.20
CA ALA A 648 -46.10 0.98 14.22
C ALA A 648 -46.57 -0.47 14.48
N MET A 649 -45.94 -1.45 13.84
CA MET A 649 -46.27 -2.87 14.04
C MET A 649 -45.87 -3.37 15.43
N TYR A 650 -44.77 -2.86 15.99
CA TYR A 650 -44.31 -3.15 17.34
C TYR A 650 -45.32 -2.64 18.38
N ASP A 651 -45.85 -1.42 18.19
CA ASP A 651 -46.92 -0.88 19.02
C ASP A 651 -48.17 -1.78 18.94
N VAL A 652 -48.58 -2.21 17.74
CA VAL A 652 -49.75 -3.10 17.58
C VAL A 652 -49.55 -4.45 18.30
N LYS A 653 -48.39 -5.09 18.12
CA LYS A 653 -48.08 -6.39 18.73
C LYS A 653 -48.02 -6.32 20.26
N ASN A 654 -47.47 -5.23 20.81
CA ASN A 654 -47.30 -5.09 22.26
C ASN A 654 -48.49 -4.43 22.98
N SER A 655 -49.38 -3.74 22.26
CA SER A 655 -50.69 -3.34 22.80
C SER A 655 -51.64 -4.55 22.98
N GLN A 656 -51.47 -5.63 22.20
CA GLN A 656 -52.28 -6.85 22.32
C GLN A 656 -51.87 -7.74 23.50
N SER A 657 -50.62 -7.69 23.95
CA SER A 657 -50.09 -8.54 25.02
C SER A 657 -50.35 -8.01 26.43
N THR A 658 -50.73 -6.74 26.60
CA THR A 658 -50.95 -6.09 27.91
C THR A 658 -52.42 -5.95 28.30
N GLY A 659 -53.37 -6.40 27.47
CA GLY A 659 -54.82 -6.29 27.75
C GLY A 659 -55.35 -4.84 27.81
N GLN A 660 -54.49 -3.83 27.63
CA GLN A 660 -54.88 -2.43 27.51
C GLN A 660 -55.22 -2.12 26.06
N ALA A 661 -56.51 -2.25 25.75
CA ALA A 661 -57.07 -1.83 24.47
C ALA A 661 -57.09 -0.30 24.34
N GLN A 662 -55.93 0.38 24.32
CA GLN A 662 -55.82 1.79 23.90
C GLN A 662 -54.51 2.04 23.15
N SER A 663 -54.48 1.68 21.86
CA SER A 663 -53.59 2.36 20.91
C SER A 663 -54.28 3.65 20.47
N PRO A 664 -53.71 4.84 20.73
CA PRO A 664 -54.28 6.13 20.30
C PRO A 664 -54.51 6.24 18.79
N LEU A 665 -53.77 5.43 18.00
CA LEU A 665 -53.91 5.34 16.55
C LEU A 665 -55.20 4.63 16.10
N LEU A 666 -55.71 3.69 16.91
CA LEU A 666 -56.97 2.98 16.64
C LEU A 666 -58.19 3.86 16.96
N ASP A 667 -58.07 4.78 17.93
CA ASP A 667 -59.11 5.78 18.22
C ASP A 667 -59.18 6.87 17.15
N LEU A 668 -58.07 7.19 16.50
CA LEU A 668 -58.07 8.13 15.37
C LEU A 668 -58.70 7.52 14.11
N PHE A 669 -58.57 6.21 13.90
CA PHE A 669 -59.17 5.49 12.77
C PHE A 669 -60.63 5.07 13.00
N ARG A 670 -61.03 4.87 14.26
CA ARG A 670 -62.42 4.57 14.65
C ARG A 670 -63.10 5.88 15.03
N GLY A 671 -63.52 6.65 14.03
CA GLY A 671 -64.23 7.93 14.20
C GLY A 671 -65.48 7.83 15.08
N SER A 672 -65.29 7.83 16.40
CA SER A 672 -66.33 7.81 17.41
C SER A 672 -66.29 9.14 18.17
N SER A 673 -67.45 9.77 18.20
CA SER A 673 -67.73 11.16 18.53
C SER A 673 -67.60 11.50 20.02
N SER A 674 -66.45 11.26 20.65
CA SER A 674 -66.17 11.75 22.00
C SER A 674 -65.04 12.78 21.96
N GLY A 675 -65.36 13.99 22.43
CA GLY A 675 -64.62 15.23 22.16
C GLY A 675 -63.14 15.22 22.52
N ILE A 676 -62.35 15.81 21.63
CA ILE A 676 -60.95 16.18 21.85
C ILE A 676 -60.90 17.15 23.03
N SER A 677 -60.16 16.83 24.09
CA SER A 677 -60.01 17.73 25.24
C SER A 677 -59.24 19.00 24.84
N GLN A 678 -59.66 20.13 25.38
CA GLN A 678 -59.10 21.46 25.10
C GLN A 678 -57.59 21.54 25.42
N SER A 679 -57.10 20.72 26.34
CA SER A 679 -55.68 20.55 26.66
C SER A 679 -54.87 19.94 25.51
N THR A 680 -55.46 19.05 24.71
CA THR A 680 -54.81 18.44 23.53
C THR A 680 -54.73 19.43 22.37
N PHE A 681 -55.75 20.26 22.17
CA PHE A 681 -55.68 21.38 21.24
C PHE A 681 -54.62 22.41 21.64
N LEU A 682 -54.46 22.68 22.93
CA LEU A 682 -53.45 23.62 23.42
C LEU A 682 -52.01 23.07 23.29
N ALA A 683 -51.84 21.75 23.43
CA ALA A 683 -50.56 21.07 23.17
C ALA A 683 -50.19 21.09 21.67
N ILE A 684 -51.16 20.88 20.78
CA ILE A 684 -50.97 20.97 19.32
C ILE A 684 -50.69 22.42 18.89
N ALA A 685 -51.35 23.41 19.50
CA ALA A 685 -51.11 24.83 19.20
C ALA A 685 -49.70 25.29 19.63
N LYS A 686 -49.16 24.77 20.74
CA LYS A 686 -47.78 25.07 21.18
C LYS A 686 -46.70 24.39 20.32
N LEU A 687 -47.01 23.27 19.67
CA LEU A 687 -46.11 22.58 18.74
C LEU A 687 -46.01 23.25 17.35
N ARG A 688 -46.93 24.18 17.01
CA ARG A 688 -46.88 24.95 15.76
C ARG A 688 -46.10 26.27 15.86
N ALA A 689 -45.58 26.61 17.04
CA ALA A 689 -44.96 27.90 17.32
C ALA A 689 -43.42 27.86 17.49
N HIS A 690 -42.75 26.73 17.26
CA HIS A 690 -41.28 26.62 17.30
C HIS A 690 -40.71 25.77 16.18
#